data_AF-A0A958TND9-F1
#
_entry.id   AF-A0A958TND9-F1
#
_cell.length_a   1.000
_cell.length_b   1.000
_cell.length_c   1.000
_cell.angle_alpha   90.00
_cell.angle_beta   90.00
_cell.angle_gamma   90.00
#
_symmetry.space_group_name_H-M   'P 1'
#
loop_
_entity.id
_entity.type
_entity.pdbx_description
1 polymer ?
#
loop_
_entity_poly.entity_id
_entity_poly.type
_entity_poly.pdbx_seq_one_letter_code
_entity_poly.pdbx_strand_id
1 'polypeptide(L)'
;PIWDLMMKNIYDTGAFQLEQEDFRLNIFYTEASPLNYISPVRDTNGNVLEPFPIFENNSPFDTTDDGQIIDTPLIRLFHLDRLNFNNDPQAGGDGFFDYVEGMTVLSQNGKIIFTKVEPFGKYLFDVLADPAIPTDYDDATYANLNQEKYVYDLLYKATKTEALNEIEKNKFQIKGRYKSSGGDGIAIGAFNVPRGSVKVTAGGRVLVEGIDYTVNYQLGRVQILDEALKASNTPINVSVENNSVFGQQTRRFTGINIEHQFNENFVLGGTLLNLNERPITQKANYNTESINNTIFGINGNYSTEVPFLTRLVNKLPNIDTDVASNLSVRGEFAYLAPGAPKGTDFDGEATTYVDDFEGNQGTIDLLSPQTWFLSSRPRTVNNVPYDDPINNPGIQNGYGRAFLNWYTIDPIFYSNQRPGGISDDDVSGLNTRRVFRDEIFPNQDVPQGQSLVINTLDLAYYPEERGPYNFDPNATSGTLTNPSQSWAGITRQITSTDFEQANVEYIEFWVQDPFLDDPTNTGGKLFINLGNISEDILKDGKKQYENGLPDNGDVSNLISSAYSTVVPQNQSLVYAFSTGGQERINQDVGYDGYDDAEEAARIPNGAAFGPDPANDNYQYFLQADGNIFQRYKKYNGLQGNSPDTLSDTDRGSTTQPDVEDINRDNTMNTIDSYYEYEVEITPSSLNISNPLINDIKEISDIPLPNGQSVDTKWYQFRIPIGESDVREAIGGITDIRSIRFARLFLNEFSKSTVLRFATFDLVRSDWRRYTLDLDDSTINNSPDPTFNVGVIGLQENDGYYDLPPGVELEELNNNNNIIRQNEQSLVVEVCDLVPDDSKGVYKNINVDMRQYKKLKMFMH
;
A
#
# COMPACT_ATOMS: atom_id res chain seq x y z
N PRO A 1 2.44 25.44 9.61
CA PRO A 1 3.60 25.47 10.52
C PRO A 1 4.15 24.08 10.91
N ILE A 2 3.32 23.11 11.33
CA ILE A 2 3.83 21.76 11.69
C ILE A 2 4.40 21.04 10.46
N TRP A 3 3.73 21.14 9.31
CA TRP A 3 4.21 20.64 8.02
C TRP A 3 5.61 21.17 7.66
N ASP A 4 5.87 22.43 7.99
CA ASP A 4 7.13 23.13 7.68
C ASP A 4 8.28 22.67 8.58
N LEU A 5 7.99 22.06 9.74
CA LEU A 5 9.00 21.48 10.62
C LEU A 5 9.57 20.17 10.07
N MET A 6 8.85 19.49 9.16
CA MET A 6 9.35 18.28 8.50
C MET A 6 10.51 18.64 7.58
N MET A 7 11.69 18.06 7.83
CA MET A 7 12.86 18.23 6.97
C MET A 7 12.71 17.43 5.67
N LYS A 8 12.74 18.13 4.54
CA LYS A 8 12.55 17.56 3.17
C LYS A 8 13.82 17.68 2.32
N ASN A 9 14.96 17.90 2.94
CA ASN A 9 16.28 18.09 2.34
C ASN A 9 17.25 16.93 2.63
N ILE A 10 16.75 15.79 3.13
CA ILE A 10 17.53 14.62 3.50
C ILE A 10 17.17 13.46 2.54
N TYR A 11 18.18 12.94 1.84
CA TYR A 11 18.02 11.89 0.83
C TYR A 11 18.72 10.61 1.28
N ASP A 12 18.02 9.48 1.19
CA ASP A 12 18.54 8.18 1.57
C ASP A 12 19.34 7.53 0.43
N THR A 13 20.51 6.97 0.76
CA THR A 13 21.29 6.15 -0.18
C THR A 13 20.93 4.66 -0.10
N GLY A 14 20.20 4.24 0.94
CA GLY A 14 19.90 2.83 1.23
C GLY A 14 21.11 2.05 1.80
N ALA A 15 22.22 2.73 2.07
CA ALA A 15 23.44 2.16 2.60
C ALA A 15 23.60 2.41 4.10
N PHE A 16 24.47 1.63 4.73
CA PHE A 16 24.92 1.86 6.11
C PHE A 16 26.44 2.01 6.15
N GLN A 17 26.91 2.80 7.11
CA GLN A 17 28.33 3.01 7.38
C GLN A 17 29.10 3.44 6.12
N LEU A 18 28.66 4.53 5.50
CA LEU A 18 29.33 5.13 4.36
C LEU A 18 30.76 5.51 4.74
N GLU A 19 31.70 5.18 3.88
CA GLU A 19 33.08 5.66 3.97
C GLU A 19 33.24 6.92 3.12
N GLN A 20 33.94 7.92 3.67
CA GLN A 20 34.34 9.11 2.92
C GLN A 20 35.25 8.75 1.73
N GLU A 21 36.09 7.73 1.91
CA GLU A 21 36.99 7.25 0.86
C GLU A 21 36.18 6.71 -0.33
N ASP A 22 36.52 7.19 -1.53
CA ASP A 22 35.85 6.86 -2.79
C ASP A 22 34.35 7.18 -2.88
N PHE A 23 33.79 7.87 -1.88
CA PHE A 23 32.46 8.45 -1.99
C PHE A 23 32.45 9.47 -3.13
N ARG A 24 31.52 9.32 -4.06
CA ARG A 24 31.28 10.29 -5.12
C ARG A 24 29.78 10.46 -5.26
N LEU A 25 29.31 11.69 -5.23
CA LEU A 25 27.94 12.06 -5.48
C LEU A 25 27.92 13.22 -6.45
N ASN A 26 26.97 13.19 -7.37
CA ASN A 26 26.70 14.28 -8.29
C ASN A 26 25.19 14.43 -8.48
N ILE A 27 24.78 15.63 -8.88
CA ILE A 27 23.38 15.97 -9.15
C ILE A 27 23.27 16.21 -10.64
N PHE A 28 22.24 15.65 -11.24
CA PHE A 28 21.92 15.78 -12.66
C PHE A 28 20.53 16.36 -12.82
N TYR A 29 20.33 17.18 -13.85
CA TYR A 29 19.04 17.55 -14.38
C TYR A 29 18.77 16.71 -15.63
N THR A 30 17.71 15.90 -15.62
CA THR A 30 17.37 14.94 -16.66
C THR A 30 16.13 15.40 -17.42
N GLU A 31 16.35 16.08 -18.55
CA GLU A 31 15.29 16.41 -19.51
C GLU A 31 15.28 15.38 -20.65
N ALA A 32 16.21 15.48 -21.60
CA ALA A 32 16.45 14.43 -22.61
C ALA A 32 17.66 13.55 -22.27
N SER A 33 18.64 14.11 -21.57
CA SER A 33 19.86 13.44 -21.13
C SER A 33 20.33 14.06 -19.82
N PRO A 34 21.00 13.29 -18.95
CA PRO A 34 21.48 13.81 -17.67
C PRO A 34 22.60 14.84 -17.91
N LEU A 35 22.33 16.09 -17.56
CA LEU A 35 23.32 17.17 -17.49
C LEU A 35 23.59 17.54 -16.04
N ASN A 36 24.82 17.85 -15.68
CA ASN A 36 25.18 18.23 -14.32
C ASN A 36 25.17 19.75 -14.10
N TYR A 37 24.44 20.52 -14.93
CA TYR A 37 24.25 21.97 -14.83
C TYR A 37 22.87 22.35 -15.42
N ILE A 38 22.36 23.53 -15.07
CA ILE A 38 21.13 24.10 -15.65
C ILE A 38 21.45 25.09 -16.78
N SER A 39 20.48 25.33 -17.67
CA SER A 39 20.61 26.25 -18.80
C SER A 39 19.43 27.21 -18.85
N PRO A 40 19.61 28.48 -19.25
CA PRO A 40 18.50 29.41 -19.31
C PRO A 40 17.47 28.96 -20.33
N VAL A 41 16.20 29.32 -20.12
CA VAL A 41 15.10 29.02 -21.04
C VAL A 41 15.36 29.65 -22.41
N ARG A 42 15.10 28.88 -23.47
CA ARG A 42 15.35 29.26 -24.87
C ARG A 42 14.10 29.08 -25.73
N ASP A 43 14.00 29.88 -26.79
CA ASP A 43 12.97 29.69 -27.82
C ASP A 43 13.27 28.48 -28.72
N THR A 44 12.34 28.15 -29.62
CA THR A 44 12.47 27.04 -30.59
C THR A 44 13.63 27.22 -31.56
N ASN A 45 14.18 28.43 -31.70
CA ASN A 45 15.33 28.75 -32.55
C ASN A 45 16.66 28.77 -31.76
N GLY A 46 16.63 28.49 -30.45
CA GLY A 46 17.77 28.43 -29.56
C GLY A 46 18.21 29.76 -28.95
N ASN A 47 17.46 30.86 -29.13
CA ASN A 47 17.76 32.15 -28.51
C ASN A 47 17.38 32.12 -27.02
N VAL A 48 18.21 32.72 -26.16
CA VAL A 48 17.91 32.85 -24.73
C VAL A 48 16.75 33.82 -24.57
N LEU A 49 15.67 33.37 -23.94
CA LEU A 49 14.51 34.21 -23.62
C LEU A 49 14.77 35.02 -22.35
N GLU A 50 15.23 34.34 -21.29
CA GLU A 50 15.56 34.96 -20.01
C GLU A 50 16.94 34.50 -19.53
N PRO A 51 17.95 35.40 -19.43
CA PRO A 51 19.26 35.03 -18.92
C PRO A 51 19.19 34.74 -17.41
N PHE A 52 20.12 33.93 -16.90
CA PHE A 52 20.23 33.76 -15.46
C PHE A 52 20.81 35.03 -14.79
N PRO A 53 20.36 35.35 -13.56
CA PRO A 53 20.92 36.45 -12.78
C PRO A 53 22.37 36.16 -12.36
N ILE A 54 23.01 37.15 -11.75
CA ILE A 54 24.31 36.94 -11.09
C ILE A 54 24.05 36.07 -9.85
N PHE A 55 24.73 34.93 -9.78
CA PHE A 55 24.72 34.08 -8.62
C PHE A 55 25.70 34.62 -7.58
N GLU A 56 25.14 35.26 -6.55
CA GLU A 56 25.88 35.84 -5.43
C GLU A 56 26.12 34.80 -4.33
N ASN A 57 27.22 34.95 -3.57
CA ASN A 57 27.58 34.12 -2.42
C ASN A 57 27.88 32.65 -2.78
N ASN A 58 28.52 32.45 -3.94
CA ASN A 58 29.00 31.14 -4.38
C ASN A 58 30.08 30.61 -3.42
N SER A 59 31.05 31.46 -3.08
CA SER A 59 31.99 31.25 -1.97
C SER A 59 31.82 32.34 -0.90
N PRO A 60 31.37 32.02 0.33
CA PRO A 60 31.10 33.03 1.38
C PRO A 60 32.31 33.89 1.79
N PHE A 61 33.51 33.47 1.41
CA PHE A 61 34.80 34.09 1.78
C PHE A 61 35.50 34.76 0.58
N ASP A 62 34.91 34.73 -0.61
CA ASP A 62 35.47 35.36 -1.82
C ASP A 62 34.36 35.89 -2.74
N THR A 63 34.04 37.18 -2.65
CA THR A 63 33.03 37.82 -3.50
C THR A 63 33.49 38.05 -4.95
N THR A 64 34.71 37.62 -5.31
CA THR A 64 35.21 37.75 -6.69
C THR A 64 34.82 36.58 -7.59
N ASP A 65 34.22 35.53 -7.01
CA ASP A 65 33.73 34.35 -7.74
C ASP A 65 32.22 34.40 -8.07
N ASP A 66 31.54 35.48 -7.68
CA ASP A 66 30.16 35.77 -8.02
C ASP A 66 30.05 36.10 -9.52
N GLY A 67 29.14 35.40 -10.22
CA GLY A 67 29.02 35.50 -11.68
C GLY A 67 27.71 34.89 -12.19
N GLN A 68 27.44 35.03 -13.49
CA GLN A 68 26.28 34.38 -14.10
C GLN A 68 26.40 32.85 -14.03
N ILE A 69 25.28 32.17 -13.83
CA ILE A 69 25.22 30.71 -13.84
C ILE A 69 25.45 30.23 -15.28
N ILE A 70 26.67 29.76 -15.59
CA ILE A 70 27.03 29.27 -16.92
C ILE A 70 27.80 27.98 -16.74
N ASP A 71 27.18 26.86 -17.11
CA ASP A 71 27.73 25.50 -16.97
C ASP A 71 28.23 25.18 -15.54
N THR A 72 27.67 25.88 -14.53
CA THR A 72 28.02 25.67 -13.12
C THR A 72 27.54 24.29 -12.68
N PRO A 73 28.43 23.42 -12.16
CA PRO A 73 28.03 22.11 -11.66
C PRO A 73 26.95 22.21 -10.58
N LEU A 74 25.92 21.35 -10.65
CA LEU A 74 24.78 21.39 -9.73
C LEU A 74 25.18 21.19 -8.27
N ILE A 75 26.20 20.35 -8.01
CA ILE A 75 26.74 20.20 -6.64
C ILE A 75 27.27 21.52 -6.08
N ARG A 76 27.89 22.36 -6.92
CA ARG A 76 28.34 23.70 -6.53
C ARG A 76 27.15 24.65 -6.40
N LEU A 77 26.23 24.63 -7.37
CA LEU A 77 25.00 25.42 -7.33
C LEU A 77 24.21 25.19 -6.04
N PHE A 78 24.13 23.96 -5.55
CA PHE A 78 23.42 23.62 -4.31
C PHE A 78 24.28 23.72 -3.02
N HIS A 79 25.46 24.33 -3.11
CA HIS A 79 26.38 24.52 -1.97
C HIS A 79 26.81 23.20 -1.31
N LEU A 80 26.98 22.15 -2.11
CA LEU A 80 27.51 20.84 -1.72
C LEU A 80 28.95 20.62 -2.18
N ASP A 81 29.56 21.62 -2.84
CA ASP A 81 30.96 21.63 -3.28
C ASP A 81 31.51 23.06 -3.12
N ARG A 82 32.10 23.33 -1.95
CA ARG A 82 32.71 24.62 -1.56
C ARG A 82 34.01 24.43 -0.78
N LEU A 83 34.33 23.19 -0.43
CA LEU A 83 35.52 22.86 0.31
C LEU A 83 36.50 22.12 -0.61
N ASN A 84 37.73 21.99 -0.14
CA ASN A 84 38.68 21.05 -0.71
C ASN A 84 38.59 19.69 0.00
N PHE A 85 39.37 18.73 -0.48
CA PHE A 85 39.48 17.39 0.13
C PHE A 85 39.75 17.37 1.66
N ASN A 86 40.41 18.39 2.22
CA ASN A 86 40.68 18.50 3.66
C ASN A 86 39.56 19.20 4.43
N ASN A 87 38.43 19.49 3.77
CA ASN A 87 37.32 20.29 4.28
C ASN A 87 37.68 21.76 4.58
N ASP A 88 38.76 22.29 3.99
CA ASP A 88 39.06 23.72 4.06
C ASP A 88 38.30 24.47 2.95
N PRO A 89 37.77 25.68 3.22
CA PRO A 89 37.06 26.44 2.19
C PRO A 89 37.95 26.77 0.98
N GLN A 90 37.47 26.48 -0.22
CA GLN A 90 38.17 26.72 -1.48
C GLN A 90 37.25 27.44 -2.47
N ALA A 91 37.74 28.53 -3.07
CA ALA A 91 36.98 29.28 -4.06
C ALA A 91 36.62 28.35 -5.24
N GLY A 92 35.32 28.21 -5.47
CA GLY A 92 34.76 27.36 -6.51
C GLY A 92 34.84 25.85 -6.34
N GLY A 93 35.17 25.39 -5.13
CA GLY A 93 35.14 23.97 -4.77
C GLY A 93 36.28 23.15 -5.37
N ASP A 94 36.27 21.85 -5.10
CA ASP A 94 37.21 20.88 -5.69
C ASP A 94 36.56 19.99 -6.78
N GLY A 95 35.27 20.22 -7.06
CA GLY A 95 34.50 19.49 -8.07
C GLY A 95 33.89 18.20 -7.55
N PHE A 96 34.02 17.91 -6.25
CA PHE A 96 33.43 16.75 -5.60
C PHE A 96 32.47 17.18 -4.49
N PHE A 97 31.62 16.24 -4.09
CA PHE A 97 30.73 16.45 -2.96
C PHE A 97 31.52 16.61 -1.66
N ASP A 98 31.29 17.70 -0.94
CA ASP A 98 31.82 18.00 0.39
C ASP A 98 31.32 16.95 1.39
N TYR A 99 32.18 16.01 1.80
CA TYR A 99 31.83 14.98 2.79
C TYR A 99 32.08 15.48 4.22
N VAL A 100 31.08 16.12 4.82
CA VAL A 100 31.15 16.68 6.17
C VAL A 100 30.11 16.00 7.06
N GLU A 101 30.60 15.13 7.94
CA GLU A 101 29.75 14.36 8.86
C GLU A 101 28.89 15.29 9.73
N GLY A 102 27.58 15.00 9.78
CA GLY A 102 26.59 15.77 10.52
C GLY A 102 26.10 17.04 9.82
N MET A 103 26.70 17.44 8.70
CA MET A 103 26.26 18.61 7.90
C MET A 103 25.73 18.22 6.54
N THR A 104 26.52 17.50 5.74
CA THR A 104 26.15 17.07 4.39
C THR A 104 25.90 15.57 4.30
N VAL A 105 26.36 14.80 5.28
CA VAL A 105 26.18 13.34 5.33
C VAL A 105 26.00 12.85 6.76
N LEU A 106 25.19 11.80 6.93
CA LEU A 106 25.13 10.97 8.14
C LEU A 106 25.64 9.58 7.77
N SER A 107 26.93 9.32 7.98
CA SER A 107 27.61 8.12 7.51
C SER A 107 26.98 6.84 8.05
N GLN A 108 26.56 6.85 9.31
CA GLN A 108 26.01 5.68 10.00
C GLN A 108 24.79 5.11 9.28
N ASN A 109 23.87 5.99 8.85
CA ASN A 109 22.57 5.63 8.28
C ASN A 109 22.49 5.92 6.76
N GLY A 110 23.61 6.27 6.14
CA GLY A 110 23.71 6.54 4.70
C GLY A 110 22.80 7.66 4.20
N LYS A 111 22.64 8.75 4.96
CA LYS A 111 21.80 9.89 4.54
C LYS A 111 22.66 11.02 3.99
N ILE A 112 22.22 11.63 2.90
CA ILE A 112 22.78 12.85 2.32
C ILE A 112 21.89 14.02 2.72
N ILE A 113 22.48 15.11 3.20
CA ILE A 113 21.79 16.29 3.69
C ILE A 113 22.17 17.47 2.80
N PHE A 114 21.17 18.15 2.25
CA PHE A 114 21.40 19.43 1.58
C PHE A 114 21.48 20.56 2.62
N THR A 115 22.38 21.52 2.40
CA THR A 115 22.63 22.61 3.37
C THR A 115 21.56 23.71 3.38
N LYS A 116 20.47 23.50 2.62
CA LYS A 116 19.30 24.39 2.51
C LYS A 116 18.04 23.61 2.89
N VAL A 117 17.06 24.31 3.46
CA VAL A 117 15.78 23.70 3.90
C VAL A 117 14.98 23.20 2.70
N GLU A 118 14.92 24.01 1.64
CA GLU A 118 14.21 23.69 0.39
C GLU A 118 15.16 23.89 -0.82
N PRO A 119 16.10 22.97 -1.06
CA PRO A 119 17.13 23.15 -2.10
C PRO A 119 16.52 23.31 -3.49
N PHE A 120 15.51 22.50 -3.86
CA PHE A 120 14.90 22.56 -5.20
C PHE A 120 13.71 23.52 -5.30
N GLY A 121 13.25 24.07 -4.18
CA GLY A 121 12.13 25.00 -4.08
C GLY A 121 12.64 26.41 -3.81
N LYS A 122 12.42 26.92 -2.59
CA LYS A 122 12.74 28.30 -2.20
C LYS A 122 14.17 28.72 -2.51
N TYR A 123 15.14 27.82 -2.35
CA TYR A 123 16.54 28.16 -2.65
C TYR A 123 16.76 28.43 -4.14
N LEU A 124 16.30 27.57 -5.05
CA LEU A 124 16.38 27.83 -6.49
C LEU A 124 15.57 29.07 -6.88
N PHE A 125 14.42 29.28 -6.24
CA PHE A 125 13.60 30.47 -6.48
C PHE A 125 14.40 31.75 -6.21
N ASP A 126 15.05 31.84 -5.05
CA ASP A 126 15.86 33.00 -4.68
C ASP A 126 17.12 33.15 -5.56
N VAL A 127 17.74 32.03 -5.96
CA VAL A 127 18.93 32.00 -6.83
C VAL A 127 18.63 32.46 -8.25
N LEU A 128 17.43 32.15 -8.77
CA LEU A 128 16.99 32.48 -10.12
C LEU A 128 16.19 33.79 -10.19
N ALA A 129 16.03 34.49 -9.06
CA ALA A 129 15.29 35.73 -8.99
C ALA A 129 15.98 36.83 -9.81
N ASP A 130 15.20 37.49 -10.67
CA ASP A 130 15.63 38.68 -11.38
C ASP A 130 14.91 39.91 -10.79
N PRO A 131 15.64 40.89 -10.21
CA PRO A 131 15.03 42.12 -9.72
C PRO A 131 14.20 42.89 -10.77
N ALA A 132 14.43 42.67 -12.07
CA ALA A 132 13.64 43.25 -13.14
C ALA A 132 12.27 42.56 -13.35
N ILE A 133 12.13 41.30 -12.90
CA ILE A 133 10.91 40.48 -13.00
C ILE A 133 10.59 39.95 -11.59
N PRO A 134 10.07 40.81 -10.68
CA PRO A 134 9.76 40.39 -9.33
C PRO A 134 8.63 39.35 -9.33
N THR A 135 8.85 38.26 -8.61
CA THR A 135 7.91 37.16 -8.42
C THR A 135 7.73 36.89 -6.92
N ASP A 136 6.60 36.32 -6.52
CA ASP A 136 6.40 35.79 -5.17
C ASP A 136 6.57 34.26 -5.20
N TYR A 137 7.20 33.70 -4.16
CA TYR A 137 7.34 32.24 -4.06
C TYR A 137 6.00 31.55 -3.84
N ASP A 138 5.04 32.28 -3.27
CA ASP A 138 3.68 31.78 -3.00
C ASP A 138 2.72 31.93 -4.17
N ASP A 139 3.17 32.47 -5.30
CA ASP A 139 2.41 32.46 -6.55
C ASP A 139 2.33 31.05 -7.13
N ALA A 140 1.19 30.71 -7.74
CA ALA A 140 0.97 29.41 -8.38
C ALA A 140 1.76 29.24 -9.70
N THR A 141 2.10 30.34 -10.36
CA THR A 141 2.94 30.39 -11.56
C THR A 141 3.85 31.60 -11.48
N TYR A 142 5.05 31.49 -12.03
CA TYR A 142 6.07 32.55 -11.95
C TYR A 142 6.22 33.25 -13.30
N ALA A 143 6.22 34.58 -13.28
CA ALA A 143 6.46 35.38 -14.49
C ALA A 143 7.87 35.19 -15.07
N ASN A 144 8.84 34.80 -14.25
CA ASN A 144 10.19 34.47 -14.68
C ASN A 144 10.25 33.02 -15.16
N LEU A 145 10.48 32.83 -16.47
CA LEU A 145 10.48 31.53 -17.13
C LEU A 145 11.53 30.55 -16.56
N ASN A 146 12.66 31.06 -16.07
CA ASN A 146 13.69 30.22 -15.45
C ASN A 146 13.19 29.67 -14.10
N GLN A 147 12.51 30.49 -13.30
CA GLN A 147 11.91 30.03 -12.05
C GLN A 147 10.79 29.02 -12.35
N GLU A 148 9.92 29.31 -13.31
CA GLU A 148 8.84 28.40 -13.72
C GLU A 148 9.34 27.02 -14.14
N LYS A 149 10.46 26.96 -14.88
CA LYS A 149 11.03 25.69 -15.33
C LYS A 149 11.70 24.86 -14.23
N TYR A 150 12.34 25.51 -13.24
CA TYR A 150 13.28 24.83 -12.33
C TYR A 150 12.82 24.76 -10.87
N VAL A 151 11.97 25.67 -10.41
CA VAL A 151 11.55 25.75 -9.01
C VAL A 151 10.45 24.74 -8.74
N TYR A 152 10.80 23.70 -8.00
CA TYR A 152 9.87 22.63 -7.62
C TYR A 152 9.38 22.86 -6.18
N ASP A 153 8.43 23.76 -6.04
CA ASP A 153 7.88 24.21 -4.76
C ASP A 153 6.88 23.21 -4.16
N LEU A 154 6.08 22.52 -4.99
CA LEU A 154 5.15 21.46 -4.55
C LEU A 154 5.87 20.34 -3.79
N LEU A 155 7.13 20.04 -4.10
CA LEU A 155 7.94 19.10 -3.34
C LEU A 155 8.04 19.44 -1.84
N TYR A 156 7.90 20.72 -1.49
CA TYR A 156 8.03 21.23 -0.12
C TYR A 156 6.71 21.67 0.48
N LYS A 157 5.81 22.25 -0.33
CA LYS A 157 4.50 22.76 0.08
C LYS A 157 3.41 21.70 0.12
N ALA A 158 3.50 20.68 -0.75
CA ALA A 158 2.50 19.63 -0.90
C ALA A 158 3.04 18.26 -0.51
N THR A 159 2.17 17.26 -0.46
CA THR A 159 2.60 15.89 -0.16
C THR A 159 3.45 15.33 -1.29
N LYS A 160 4.23 14.29 -0.98
CA LYS A 160 5.02 13.58 -2.00
C LYS A 160 4.15 13.08 -3.16
N THR A 161 2.93 12.63 -2.85
CA THR A 161 1.97 12.17 -3.87
C THR A 161 1.57 13.30 -4.81
N GLU A 162 1.17 14.44 -4.26
CA GLU A 162 0.73 15.59 -5.06
C GLU A 162 1.88 16.16 -5.89
N ALA A 163 3.08 16.27 -5.29
CA ALA A 163 4.28 16.69 -6.01
C ALA A 163 4.58 15.75 -7.21
N LEU A 164 4.42 14.43 -7.05
CA LEU A 164 4.63 13.47 -8.16
C LEU A 164 3.71 13.69 -9.36
N ASN A 165 2.56 14.36 -9.21
CA ASN A 165 1.72 14.75 -10.35
C ASN A 165 2.40 15.83 -11.23
N GLU A 166 3.28 16.64 -10.65
CA GLU A 166 4.05 17.69 -11.35
C GLU A 166 5.34 17.10 -11.95
N ILE A 167 5.15 16.17 -12.88
CA ILE A 167 6.24 15.40 -13.51
C ILE A 167 7.25 16.33 -14.22
N GLU A 168 6.79 17.47 -14.73
CA GLU A 168 7.62 18.41 -15.49
C GLU A 168 8.78 18.98 -14.68
N LYS A 169 8.62 19.10 -13.36
CA LYS A 169 9.64 19.63 -12.44
C LYS A 169 10.44 18.54 -11.73
N ASN A 170 9.94 17.29 -11.71
CA ASN A 170 10.63 16.14 -11.12
C ASN A 170 11.77 15.59 -12.00
N LYS A 171 12.77 16.44 -12.26
CA LYS A 171 13.89 16.15 -13.19
C LYS A 171 15.27 16.19 -12.53
N PHE A 172 15.36 16.52 -11.25
CA PHE A 172 16.64 16.47 -10.52
C PHE A 172 16.92 15.04 -10.04
N GLN A 173 18.02 14.47 -10.50
CA GLN A 173 18.46 13.12 -10.17
C GLN A 173 19.79 13.15 -9.41
N ILE A 174 19.79 12.60 -8.21
CA ILE A 174 21.00 12.40 -7.40
C ILE A 174 21.60 11.05 -7.76
N LYS A 175 22.86 11.02 -8.19
CA LYS A 175 23.60 9.78 -8.48
C LYS A 175 24.92 9.76 -7.74
N GLY A 176 25.28 8.60 -7.20
CA GLY A 176 26.56 8.44 -6.54
C GLY A 176 27.06 7.00 -6.53
N ARG A 177 28.29 6.85 -6.08
CA ARG A 177 28.94 5.59 -5.73
C ARG A 177 29.54 5.74 -4.34
N TYR A 178 29.51 4.67 -3.57
CA TYR A 178 30.01 4.65 -2.20
C TYR A 178 30.66 3.30 -1.89
N LYS A 179 31.47 3.30 -0.83
CA LYS A 179 31.91 2.08 -0.15
C LYS A 179 31.28 2.04 1.24
N SER A 180 31.10 0.82 1.73
CA SER A 180 30.66 0.55 3.11
C SER A 180 31.80 -0.16 3.83
N SER A 181 32.03 0.21 5.09
CA SER A 181 33.11 -0.34 5.93
C SER A 181 32.92 -1.81 6.38
N GLY A 182 32.00 -2.54 5.74
CA GLY A 182 31.50 -3.86 6.12
C GLY A 182 32.49 -5.04 5.93
N GLY A 183 33.57 -5.07 6.72
CA GLY A 183 34.47 -6.22 6.94
C GLY A 183 35.50 -6.49 5.83
N ASP A 184 36.54 -7.25 6.16
CA ASP A 184 37.67 -7.54 5.26
C ASP A 184 37.24 -8.32 4.00
N GLY A 185 37.73 -7.87 2.83
CA GLY A 185 37.42 -8.42 1.51
C GLY A 185 36.12 -7.91 0.86
N ILE A 186 36.06 -8.06 -0.47
CA ILE A 186 34.91 -7.70 -1.31
C ILE A 186 33.80 -8.73 -1.08
N ALA A 187 32.66 -8.29 -0.53
CA ALA A 187 31.48 -9.14 -0.39
C ALA A 187 30.85 -9.39 -1.77
N ILE A 188 30.70 -10.67 -2.14
CA ILE A 188 30.13 -11.09 -3.42
C ILE A 188 28.60 -11.12 -3.37
N GLY A 189 28.00 -11.03 -2.17
CA GLY A 189 26.55 -11.00 -1.98
C GLY A 189 25.86 -12.38 -2.04
N ALA A 190 26.63 -13.47 -2.03
CA ALA A 190 26.12 -14.85 -2.02
C ALA A 190 26.86 -15.68 -0.97
N PHE A 191 26.15 -16.54 -0.22
CA PHE A 191 26.75 -17.45 0.75
C PHE A 191 26.92 -18.85 0.15
N ASN A 192 27.89 -19.61 0.65
CA ASN A 192 28.15 -21.00 0.20
C ASN A 192 28.32 -21.12 -1.32
N VAL A 193 29.09 -20.18 -1.89
CA VAL A 193 29.38 -20.09 -3.31
C VAL A 193 30.07 -21.37 -3.80
N PRO A 194 29.66 -21.95 -4.95
CA PRO A 194 30.35 -23.08 -5.57
C PRO A 194 31.83 -22.78 -5.83
N ARG A 195 32.72 -23.71 -5.43
CA ARG A 195 34.16 -23.55 -5.61
C ARG A 195 34.53 -23.45 -7.10
N GLY A 196 35.39 -22.49 -7.45
CA GLY A 196 35.84 -22.25 -8.83
C GLY A 196 34.88 -21.45 -9.70
N SER A 197 33.71 -21.04 -9.19
CA SER A 197 32.76 -20.18 -9.93
C SER A 197 33.10 -18.69 -9.90
N VAL A 198 33.98 -18.28 -8.98
CA VAL A 198 34.33 -16.87 -8.78
C VAL A 198 35.41 -16.45 -9.77
N LYS A 199 35.05 -15.55 -10.68
CA LYS A 199 35.96 -14.94 -11.64
C LYS A 199 36.18 -13.47 -11.29
N VAL A 200 37.41 -13.12 -10.95
CA VAL A 200 37.79 -11.74 -10.61
C VAL A 200 38.56 -11.14 -11.77
N THR A 201 38.20 -9.92 -12.18
CA THR A 201 38.89 -9.18 -13.24
C THR A 201 39.22 -7.78 -12.76
N ALA A 202 40.40 -7.28 -13.12
CA ALA A 202 40.85 -5.92 -12.82
C ALA A 202 41.49 -5.31 -14.08
N GLY A 203 41.04 -4.12 -14.49
CA GLY A 203 41.59 -3.43 -15.66
C GLY A 203 41.52 -4.25 -16.97
N GLY A 204 40.53 -5.14 -17.09
CA GLY A 204 40.37 -6.05 -18.23
C GLY A 204 41.22 -7.33 -18.17
N ARG A 205 42.12 -7.49 -17.19
CA ARG A 205 42.87 -8.73 -16.94
C ARG A 205 42.09 -9.63 -15.97
N VAL A 206 41.98 -10.91 -16.29
CA VAL A 206 41.49 -11.94 -15.35
C VAL A 206 42.58 -12.22 -14.32
N LEU A 207 42.24 -12.11 -13.04
CA LEU A 207 43.14 -12.38 -11.93
C LEU A 207 43.20 -13.89 -11.65
N VAL A 208 44.29 -14.36 -11.03
CA VAL A 208 44.50 -15.78 -10.70
C VAL A 208 44.23 -16.03 -9.22
N GLU A 209 43.27 -16.90 -8.91
CA GLU A 209 42.99 -17.33 -7.54
C GLU A 209 44.21 -18.03 -6.91
N GLY A 210 44.52 -17.70 -5.67
CA GLY A 210 45.68 -18.18 -4.91
C GLY A 210 46.97 -17.37 -5.13
N ILE A 211 47.02 -16.52 -6.16
CA ILE A 211 48.16 -15.63 -6.43
C ILE A 211 47.73 -14.17 -6.25
N ASP A 212 46.75 -13.74 -7.04
CA ASP A 212 46.28 -12.35 -7.09
C ASP A 212 45.15 -12.10 -6.08
N TYR A 213 44.35 -13.11 -5.72
CA TYR A 213 43.26 -13.05 -4.74
C TYR A 213 42.95 -14.42 -4.11
N THR A 214 42.22 -14.45 -3.00
CA THR A 214 41.61 -15.65 -2.39
C THR A 214 40.11 -15.48 -2.25
N VAL A 215 39.38 -16.59 -2.14
CA VAL A 215 37.93 -16.60 -1.96
C VAL A 215 37.55 -17.37 -0.70
N ASN A 216 36.83 -16.72 0.20
CA ASN A 216 36.08 -17.43 1.23
C ASN A 216 34.72 -17.83 0.66
N TYR A 217 34.63 -19.07 0.17
CA TYR A 217 33.42 -19.62 -0.45
C TYR A 217 32.24 -19.76 0.52
N GLN A 218 32.49 -19.93 1.82
CA GLN A 218 31.42 -20.05 2.82
C GLN A 218 30.78 -18.69 3.09
N LEU A 219 31.61 -17.68 3.35
CA LEU A 219 31.17 -16.31 3.66
C LEU A 219 30.89 -15.46 2.42
N GLY A 220 31.26 -15.92 1.23
CA GLY A 220 31.05 -15.17 -0.01
C GLY A 220 31.91 -13.93 -0.12
N ARG A 221 33.20 -14.01 0.20
CA ARG A 221 34.12 -12.86 0.19
C ARG A 221 35.35 -13.11 -0.66
N VAL A 222 35.74 -12.14 -1.48
CA VAL A 222 37.00 -12.13 -2.24
C VAL A 222 38.00 -11.23 -1.54
N GLN A 223 39.17 -11.75 -1.21
CA GLN A 223 40.27 -10.96 -0.66
C GLN A 223 41.39 -10.84 -1.70
N ILE A 224 41.72 -9.61 -2.10
CA ILE A 224 42.83 -9.36 -3.03
C ILE A 224 44.14 -9.57 -2.28
N LEU A 225 45.09 -10.27 -2.89
CA LEU A 225 46.43 -10.51 -2.34
C LEU A 225 47.48 -9.58 -2.96
N ASP A 226 47.31 -9.19 -4.22
CA ASP A 226 48.24 -8.31 -4.93
C ASP A 226 48.17 -6.88 -4.37
N GLU A 227 49.22 -6.48 -3.63
CA GLU A 227 49.36 -5.15 -3.03
C GLU A 227 49.41 -4.02 -4.07
N ALA A 228 49.93 -4.28 -5.27
CA ALA A 228 49.94 -3.28 -6.33
C ALA A 228 48.52 -3.03 -6.86
N LEU A 229 47.70 -4.07 -6.96
CA LEU A 229 46.29 -3.93 -7.34
C LEU A 229 45.47 -3.23 -6.24
N LYS A 230 45.70 -3.56 -4.96
CA LYS A 230 45.05 -2.86 -3.83
C LYS A 230 45.30 -1.36 -3.86
N ALA A 231 46.54 -0.94 -4.16
CA ALA A 231 46.91 0.48 -4.21
C ALA A 231 46.52 1.18 -5.53
N SER A 232 46.03 0.45 -6.54
CA SER A 232 45.84 0.99 -7.90
C SER A 232 44.52 1.73 -8.13
N ASN A 233 43.55 1.65 -7.22
CA ASN A 233 42.16 2.14 -7.41
C ASN A 233 41.49 1.64 -8.71
N THR A 234 42.00 0.56 -9.29
CA THR A 234 41.42 -0.05 -10.49
C THR A 234 40.12 -0.75 -10.13
N PRO A 235 39.01 -0.52 -10.85
CA PRO A 235 37.77 -1.24 -10.61
C PRO A 235 37.97 -2.76 -10.73
N ILE A 236 37.58 -3.48 -9.68
CA ILE A 236 37.62 -4.94 -9.62
C ILE A 236 36.20 -5.45 -9.82
N ASN A 237 35.97 -6.20 -10.89
CA ASN A 237 34.70 -6.85 -11.15
C ASN A 237 34.77 -8.31 -10.72
N VAL A 238 33.84 -8.71 -9.87
CA VAL A 238 33.69 -10.11 -9.42
C VAL A 238 32.42 -10.67 -10.03
N SER A 239 32.55 -11.76 -10.78
CA SER A 239 31.42 -12.55 -11.26
C SER A 239 31.36 -13.87 -10.50
N VAL A 240 30.15 -14.31 -10.14
CA VAL A 240 29.93 -15.52 -9.36
C VAL A 240 28.72 -16.29 -9.88
N GLU A 241 28.76 -17.60 -9.75
CA GLU A 241 27.57 -18.46 -9.89
C GLU A 241 26.96 -18.68 -8.52
N ASN A 242 25.67 -18.39 -8.35
CA ASN A 242 24.97 -18.62 -7.08
C ASN A 242 23.99 -19.79 -7.23
N ASN A 243 24.03 -20.73 -6.28
CA ASN A 243 23.12 -21.87 -6.18
C ASN A 243 21.92 -21.61 -5.26
N SER A 244 21.97 -20.55 -4.44
CA SER A 244 20.93 -20.18 -3.47
C SER A 244 19.80 -19.41 -4.15
N VAL A 245 19.17 -20.07 -5.10
CA VAL A 245 18.15 -19.49 -5.96
C VAL A 245 16.79 -20.07 -5.57
N PHE A 246 16.06 -19.35 -4.73
CA PHE A 246 14.69 -19.70 -4.37
C PHE A 246 13.72 -19.09 -5.40
N GLY A 247 12.85 -19.90 -6.02
CA GLY A 247 11.76 -19.42 -6.88
C GLY A 247 12.10 -19.02 -8.32
N GLN A 248 13.23 -19.45 -8.90
CA GLN A 248 13.53 -19.16 -10.32
C GLN A 248 12.91 -20.13 -11.31
N GLN A 249 12.71 -19.59 -12.52
CA GLN A 249 12.46 -20.32 -13.77
C GLN A 249 13.46 -21.46 -13.97
N THR A 250 12.98 -22.61 -14.46
CA THR A 250 13.87 -23.74 -14.74
C THR A 250 14.78 -23.41 -15.92
N ARG A 251 16.10 -23.52 -15.70
CA ARG A 251 17.12 -23.28 -16.73
C ARG A 251 17.63 -24.58 -17.31
N ARG A 252 17.77 -24.65 -18.64
CA ARG A 252 18.43 -25.75 -19.34
C ARG A 252 19.67 -25.23 -20.04
N PHE A 253 20.83 -25.68 -19.56
CA PHE A 253 22.12 -25.42 -20.20
C PHE A 253 22.57 -26.68 -20.95
N THR A 254 22.63 -26.61 -22.27
CA THR A 254 23.07 -27.71 -23.13
C THR A 254 24.19 -27.25 -24.03
N GLY A 255 25.13 -28.13 -24.33
CA GLY A 255 26.20 -27.75 -25.23
C GLY A 255 27.20 -28.85 -25.47
N ILE A 256 28.06 -28.61 -26.46
CA ILE A 256 29.15 -29.49 -26.86
C ILE A 256 30.39 -28.61 -27.02
N ASN A 257 31.49 -29.02 -26.38
CA ASN A 257 32.80 -28.47 -26.65
C ASN A 257 33.67 -29.56 -27.27
N ILE A 258 34.24 -29.27 -28.44
CA ILE A 258 35.14 -30.17 -29.17
C ILE A 258 36.53 -29.59 -29.07
N GLU A 259 37.43 -30.24 -28.36
CA GLU A 259 38.85 -29.88 -28.35
C GLU A 259 39.66 -30.87 -29.19
N HIS A 260 40.49 -30.33 -30.07
CA HIS A 260 41.43 -31.10 -30.86
C HIS A 260 42.86 -30.65 -30.54
N GLN A 261 43.64 -31.56 -29.98
CA GLN A 261 45.06 -31.37 -29.73
C GLN A 261 45.86 -31.79 -30.97
N PHE A 262 46.39 -30.82 -31.70
CA PHE A 262 47.22 -31.10 -32.89
C PHE A 262 48.63 -31.57 -32.52
N ASN A 263 49.18 -31.05 -31.41
CA ASN A 263 50.44 -31.48 -30.83
C ASN A 263 50.51 -31.07 -29.34
N GLU A 264 51.62 -31.40 -28.65
CA GLU A 264 51.83 -31.07 -27.23
C GLU A 264 51.73 -29.57 -26.92
N ASN A 265 51.96 -28.72 -27.92
CA ASN A 265 52.04 -27.27 -27.77
C ASN A 265 50.81 -26.52 -28.32
N PHE A 266 49.91 -27.17 -29.06
CA PHE A 266 48.79 -26.52 -29.76
C PHE A 266 47.48 -27.29 -29.65
N VAL A 267 46.46 -26.60 -29.11
CA VAL A 267 45.08 -27.08 -29.02
C VAL A 267 44.16 -26.06 -29.69
N LEU A 268 43.18 -26.55 -30.43
CA LEU A 268 42.07 -25.77 -30.95
C LEU A 268 40.76 -26.39 -30.50
N GLY A 269 39.85 -25.58 -29.98
CA GLY A 269 38.52 -25.98 -29.58
C GLY A 269 37.42 -25.23 -30.31
N GLY A 270 36.26 -25.86 -30.38
CA GLY A 270 35.01 -25.30 -30.87
C GLY A 270 33.90 -25.60 -29.87
N THR A 271 33.20 -24.56 -29.44
CA THR A 271 32.16 -24.61 -28.42
C THR A 271 30.81 -24.23 -29.02
N LEU A 272 29.77 -25.02 -28.77
CA LEU A 272 28.39 -24.67 -29.04
C LEU A 272 27.59 -24.85 -27.76
N LEU A 273 26.98 -23.79 -27.26
CA LEU A 273 26.18 -23.78 -26.04
C LEU A 273 24.79 -23.20 -26.33
N ASN A 274 23.78 -23.70 -25.67
CA ASN A 274 22.44 -23.16 -25.63
C ASN A 274 21.96 -23.09 -24.17
N LEU A 275 21.60 -21.90 -23.73
CA LEU A 275 20.98 -21.62 -22.45
C LEU A 275 19.53 -21.22 -22.70
N ASN A 276 18.60 -22.08 -22.30
CA ASN A 276 17.17 -21.85 -22.43
C ASN A 276 16.50 -21.84 -21.06
N GLU A 277 15.85 -20.72 -20.74
CA GLU A 277 14.99 -20.58 -19.57
C GLU A 277 13.55 -20.93 -19.95
N ARG A 278 12.86 -21.67 -19.09
CA ARG A 278 11.43 -21.92 -19.23
C ARG A 278 10.68 -20.87 -18.42
N PRO A 279 9.78 -20.09 -19.05
CA PRO A 279 8.99 -19.11 -18.31
C PRO A 279 8.07 -19.84 -17.32
N ILE A 280 7.69 -19.14 -16.24
CA ILE A 280 6.78 -19.70 -15.23
C ILE A 280 5.40 -19.88 -15.85
N THR A 281 4.94 -18.83 -16.55
CA THR A 281 3.66 -18.77 -17.24
C THR A 281 3.84 -18.21 -18.64
N GLN A 282 2.79 -18.24 -19.46
CA GLN A 282 2.85 -17.76 -20.85
C GLN A 282 2.93 -16.23 -20.97
N LYS A 283 2.56 -15.50 -19.91
CA LYS A 283 2.72 -14.05 -19.80
C LYS A 283 4.04 -13.74 -19.10
N ALA A 284 4.99 -13.16 -19.84
CA ALA A 284 6.24 -12.68 -19.25
C ALA A 284 6.17 -11.18 -19.01
N ASN A 285 6.24 -10.78 -17.74
CA ASN A 285 6.32 -9.38 -17.35
C ASN A 285 7.73 -8.82 -17.58
N TYR A 286 7.82 -7.52 -17.78
CA TYR A 286 9.09 -6.81 -17.95
C TYR A 286 10.03 -7.06 -16.76
N ASN A 287 11.32 -7.31 -17.03
CA ASN A 287 12.36 -7.78 -16.10
C ASN A 287 12.29 -9.26 -15.65
N THR A 288 11.22 -10.01 -15.93
CA THR A 288 11.13 -11.47 -15.64
C THR A 288 11.16 -12.33 -16.91
N GLU A 289 11.54 -11.71 -18.02
CA GLU A 289 11.68 -12.31 -19.34
C GLU A 289 12.64 -13.50 -19.32
N SER A 290 12.21 -14.60 -19.94
CA SER A 290 13.05 -15.78 -20.13
C SER A 290 13.92 -15.64 -21.39
N ILE A 291 15.16 -16.14 -21.32
CA ILE A 291 16.08 -16.14 -22.47
C ILE A 291 16.21 -17.51 -23.15
N ASN A 292 16.53 -17.50 -24.45
CA ASN A 292 16.96 -18.67 -25.23
C ASN A 292 18.18 -18.31 -26.08
N ASN A 293 19.34 -18.29 -25.43
CA ASN A 293 20.58 -17.78 -26.00
C ASN A 293 21.45 -18.92 -26.51
N THR A 294 21.97 -18.79 -27.73
CA THR A 294 22.91 -19.75 -28.33
C THR A 294 24.28 -19.10 -28.53
N ILE A 295 25.32 -19.70 -27.97
CA ILE A 295 26.71 -19.23 -28.11
C ILE A 295 27.47 -20.21 -28.99
N PHE A 296 28.13 -19.68 -30.02
CA PHE A 296 29.11 -20.41 -30.82
C PHE A 296 30.49 -19.79 -30.56
N GLY A 297 31.49 -20.60 -30.25
CA GLY A 297 32.84 -20.13 -29.97
C GLY A 297 33.93 -21.00 -30.59
N ILE A 298 35.08 -20.38 -30.84
CA ILE A 298 36.32 -21.03 -31.27
C ILE A 298 37.43 -20.52 -30.35
N ASN A 299 38.18 -21.43 -29.75
CA ASN A 299 39.31 -21.09 -28.88
C ASN A 299 40.58 -21.79 -29.34
N GLY A 300 41.72 -21.11 -29.23
CA GLY A 300 43.03 -21.65 -29.58
C GLY A 300 44.03 -21.35 -28.48
N ASN A 301 44.84 -22.34 -28.13
CA ASN A 301 45.91 -22.19 -27.15
C ASN A 301 47.20 -22.76 -27.72
N TYR A 302 48.22 -21.91 -27.84
CA TYR A 302 49.58 -22.30 -28.19
C TYR A 302 50.52 -21.99 -27.04
N SER A 303 51.25 -22.97 -26.52
CA SER A 303 52.20 -22.79 -25.42
C SER A 303 53.51 -23.50 -25.72
N THR A 304 54.63 -22.80 -25.59
CA THR A 304 55.95 -23.39 -25.83
C THR A 304 57.01 -22.77 -24.92
N GLU A 305 58.04 -23.54 -24.58
CA GLU A 305 59.22 -23.05 -23.88
C GLU A 305 60.08 -22.23 -24.85
N VAL A 306 60.59 -21.09 -24.39
CA VAL A 306 61.49 -20.21 -25.14
C VAL A 306 62.81 -20.06 -24.39
N PRO A 307 63.73 -21.04 -24.48
CA PRO A 307 65.03 -20.99 -23.78
C PRO A 307 65.90 -19.78 -24.17
N PHE A 308 65.62 -19.16 -25.32
CA PHE A 308 66.26 -17.90 -25.70
C PHE A 308 65.96 -16.79 -24.68
N LEU A 309 64.73 -16.68 -24.18
CA LEU A 309 64.36 -15.67 -23.18
C LEU A 309 65.01 -15.96 -21.83
N THR A 310 65.06 -17.23 -21.40
CA THR A 310 65.79 -17.63 -20.18
C THR A 310 67.26 -17.21 -20.26
N ARG A 311 67.92 -17.49 -21.39
CA ARG A 311 69.31 -17.09 -21.62
C ARG A 311 69.48 -15.57 -21.74
N LEU A 312 68.49 -14.84 -22.24
CA LEU A 312 68.53 -13.38 -22.31
C LEU A 312 68.46 -12.76 -20.90
N VAL A 313 67.62 -13.30 -20.03
CA VAL A 313 67.51 -12.89 -18.63
C VAL A 313 68.82 -13.15 -17.87
N ASN A 314 69.47 -14.30 -18.09
CA ASN A 314 70.77 -14.62 -17.48
C ASN A 314 71.94 -13.75 -18.00
N LYS A 315 71.72 -12.86 -18.98
CA LYS A 315 72.71 -11.85 -19.39
C LYS A 315 72.62 -10.56 -18.58
N LEU A 316 71.60 -10.39 -17.74
CA LEU A 316 71.52 -9.25 -16.83
C LEU A 316 72.47 -9.48 -15.64
N PRO A 317 73.20 -8.44 -15.20
CA PRO A 317 74.11 -8.57 -14.07
C PRO A 317 73.34 -8.98 -12.81
N ASN A 318 73.88 -9.97 -12.09
CA ASN A 318 73.35 -10.53 -10.83
C ASN A 318 72.08 -11.42 -10.95
N ILE A 319 71.78 -11.99 -12.13
CA ILE A 319 70.70 -12.98 -12.31
C ILE A 319 71.25 -14.28 -12.88
N ASP A 320 70.97 -15.41 -12.23
CA ASP A 320 71.29 -16.77 -12.71
C ASP A 320 70.10 -17.69 -12.39
N THR A 321 69.23 -17.92 -13.37
CA THR A 321 68.02 -18.74 -13.21
C THR A 321 67.94 -19.84 -14.27
N ASP A 322 67.62 -21.06 -13.83
CA ASP A 322 67.36 -22.22 -14.68
C ASP A 322 65.85 -22.45 -14.92
N VAL A 323 65.00 -21.55 -14.41
CA VAL A 323 63.55 -21.64 -14.59
C VAL A 323 63.19 -21.33 -16.05
N ALA A 324 62.54 -22.29 -16.73
CA ALA A 324 62.17 -22.17 -18.13
C ALA A 324 61.23 -20.97 -18.36
N SER A 325 61.53 -20.17 -19.39
CA SER A 325 60.63 -19.10 -19.85
C SER A 325 59.60 -19.67 -20.80
N ASN A 326 58.31 -19.46 -20.51
CA ASN A 326 57.21 -19.92 -21.33
C ASN A 326 56.60 -18.77 -22.13
N LEU A 327 56.31 -19.03 -23.42
CA LEU A 327 55.47 -18.17 -24.24
C LEU A 327 54.16 -18.91 -24.51
N SER A 328 53.06 -18.35 -24.00
CA SER A 328 51.72 -18.83 -24.30
C SER A 328 50.91 -17.76 -25.00
N VAL A 329 50.22 -18.13 -26.07
CA VAL A 329 49.32 -17.29 -26.85
C VAL A 329 47.96 -17.97 -26.85
N ARG A 330 46.96 -17.25 -26.34
CA ARG A 330 45.57 -17.70 -26.29
C ARG A 330 44.71 -16.74 -27.10
N GLY A 331 43.77 -17.30 -27.87
CA GLY A 331 42.79 -16.53 -28.61
C GLY A 331 41.42 -17.20 -28.49
N GLU A 332 40.39 -16.40 -28.27
CA GLU A 332 39.01 -16.85 -28.17
C GLU A 332 38.13 -15.94 -29.03
N PHE A 333 37.22 -16.55 -29.77
CA PHE A 333 36.14 -15.87 -30.48
C PHE A 333 34.84 -16.49 -30.03
N ALA A 334 33.86 -15.69 -29.65
CA ALA A 334 32.52 -16.15 -29.32
C ALA A 334 31.49 -15.23 -29.97
N TYR A 335 30.45 -15.84 -30.55
CA TYR A 335 29.29 -15.18 -31.11
C TYR A 335 28.05 -15.61 -30.33
N LEU A 336 27.32 -14.64 -29.80
CA LEU A 336 26.05 -14.84 -29.11
C LEU A 336 24.92 -14.55 -30.09
N ALA A 337 24.09 -15.56 -30.36
CA ALA A 337 22.79 -15.42 -31.00
C ALA A 337 21.72 -15.38 -29.90
N PRO A 338 21.22 -14.20 -29.51
CA PRO A 338 20.16 -14.10 -28.51
C PRO A 338 18.82 -14.55 -29.10
N GLY A 339 17.95 -15.05 -28.24
CA GLY A 339 16.60 -15.48 -28.61
C GLY A 339 15.67 -15.50 -27.40
N ALA A 340 14.37 -15.64 -27.67
CA ALA A 340 13.33 -15.81 -26.66
C ALA A 340 12.72 -17.23 -26.76
N PRO A 341 12.24 -17.82 -25.66
CA PRO A 341 11.54 -19.09 -25.68
C PRO A 341 10.13 -18.93 -26.23
N LYS A 342 9.64 -19.94 -26.96
CA LYS A 342 8.27 -19.94 -27.53
C LYS A 342 7.14 -19.89 -26.51
N GLY A 343 7.46 -20.11 -25.23
CA GLY A 343 6.46 -20.11 -24.16
C GLY A 343 5.91 -18.72 -23.85
N THR A 344 6.60 -17.65 -24.28
CA THR A 344 6.21 -16.25 -24.09
C THR A 344 5.86 -15.56 -25.42
N ASP A 345 5.56 -16.35 -26.46
CA ASP A 345 5.20 -15.82 -27.77
C ASP A 345 3.71 -15.44 -27.76
N PHE A 346 3.39 -14.24 -28.22
CA PHE A 346 2.03 -13.77 -28.47
C PHE A 346 1.87 -13.56 -29.98
N ASP A 347 0.95 -14.30 -30.62
CA ASP A 347 0.76 -14.30 -32.09
C ASP A 347 2.04 -14.53 -32.91
N GLY A 348 2.99 -15.29 -32.36
CA GLY A 348 4.28 -15.60 -33.00
C GLY A 348 5.31 -14.47 -32.93
N GLU A 349 5.06 -13.43 -32.13
CA GLU A 349 6.02 -12.40 -31.74
C GLU A 349 6.43 -12.62 -30.27
N ALA A 350 7.74 -12.66 -29.99
CA ALA A 350 8.26 -12.67 -28.63
C ALA A 350 7.77 -11.40 -27.90
N THR A 351 6.98 -11.59 -26.84
CA THR A 351 6.23 -10.51 -26.21
C THR A 351 6.55 -10.46 -24.72
N THR A 352 6.71 -9.23 -24.25
CA THR A 352 6.89 -8.90 -22.84
C THR A 352 5.83 -7.88 -22.48
N TYR A 353 5.12 -8.14 -21.40
CA TYR A 353 4.11 -7.23 -20.87
C TYR A 353 4.80 -6.15 -20.05
N VAL A 354 4.64 -4.90 -20.49
CA VAL A 354 5.06 -3.72 -19.72
C VAL A 354 4.13 -3.54 -18.51
N ASP A 355 2.84 -3.71 -18.75
CA ASP A 355 1.77 -3.80 -17.77
C ASP A 355 0.66 -4.67 -18.40
N ASP A 356 0.16 -5.65 -17.67
CA ASP A 356 -0.91 -6.58 -18.07
C ASP A 356 -2.25 -6.26 -17.38
N PHE A 357 -2.27 -5.22 -16.55
CA PHE A 357 -3.37 -4.76 -15.71
C PHE A 357 -3.87 -5.70 -14.59
N GLU A 358 -3.26 -6.87 -14.39
CA GLU A 358 -3.69 -7.88 -13.39
C GLU A 358 -3.36 -7.52 -11.95
N GLY A 359 -2.32 -6.71 -11.75
CA GLY A 359 -1.85 -6.28 -10.42
C GLY A 359 -2.35 -4.91 -9.99
N ASN A 360 -3.28 -4.32 -10.74
CA ASN A 360 -3.57 -2.89 -10.61
C ASN A 360 -4.52 -2.54 -9.48
N GLN A 361 -5.30 -3.49 -8.97
CA GLN A 361 -6.16 -3.25 -7.82
C GLN A 361 -5.70 -4.07 -6.62
N GLY A 362 -5.62 -3.38 -5.49
CA GLY A 362 -5.51 -4.01 -4.19
C GLY A 362 -6.73 -3.65 -3.34
N THR A 363 -7.10 -4.53 -2.41
CA THR A 363 -8.21 -4.27 -1.50
C THR A 363 -7.73 -4.21 -0.05
N ILE A 364 -8.39 -3.38 0.75
CA ILE A 364 -8.28 -3.37 2.21
C ILE A 364 -9.63 -3.86 2.75
N ASP A 365 -9.64 -5.07 3.27
CA ASP A 365 -10.85 -5.75 3.75
C ASP A 365 -11.39 -5.15 5.05
N LEU A 366 -12.69 -4.83 5.05
CA LEU A 366 -13.46 -4.34 6.18
C LEU A 366 -14.57 -5.30 6.64
N LEU A 367 -14.64 -6.52 6.09
CA LEU A 367 -15.72 -7.48 6.30
C LEU A 367 -15.73 -8.11 7.70
N SER A 368 -14.59 -8.20 8.39
CA SER A 368 -14.47 -8.92 9.66
C SER A 368 -15.33 -8.31 10.80
N PRO A 369 -16.39 -8.99 11.29
CA PRO A 369 -17.32 -8.42 12.28
C PRO A 369 -16.66 -8.10 13.63
N GLN A 370 -15.66 -8.89 14.03
CA GLN A 370 -14.96 -8.74 15.32
C GLN A 370 -14.10 -7.47 15.41
N THR A 371 -13.87 -6.79 14.27
CA THR A 371 -13.13 -5.52 14.23
C THR A 371 -14.03 -4.30 14.37
N TRP A 372 -15.35 -4.51 14.38
CA TRP A 372 -16.36 -3.47 14.51
C TRP A 372 -16.89 -3.41 15.94
N PHE A 373 -17.03 -2.20 16.45
CA PHE A 373 -17.51 -1.85 17.79
C PHE A 373 -18.74 -0.94 17.68
N LEU A 374 -19.47 -0.77 18.78
CA LEU A 374 -20.58 0.18 18.83
C LEU A 374 -20.07 1.60 18.50
N SER A 375 -20.81 2.36 17.67
CA SER A 375 -20.40 3.71 17.29
C SER A 375 -20.97 4.80 18.22
N SER A 376 -20.22 5.89 18.37
CA SER A 376 -20.75 7.18 18.81
C SER A 376 -21.83 7.71 17.85
N ARG A 377 -22.75 8.53 18.36
CA ARG A 377 -23.85 9.10 17.56
C ARG A 377 -23.30 9.95 16.40
N PRO A 378 -23.72 9.70 15.15
CA PRO A 378 -23.42 10.61 14.05
C PRO A 378 -23.96 12.01 14.33
N ARG A 379 -23.15 13.05 14.11
CA ARG A 379 -23.47 14.43 14.49
C ARG A 379 -24.70 14.98 13.76
N THR A 380 -24.83 14.59 12.50
CA THR A 380 -25.84 15.06 11.55
C THR A 380 -27.05 14.14 11.41
N VAL A 381 -27.10 13.02 12.14
CA VAL A 381 -28.21 12.06 12.02
C VAL A 381 -29.56 12.74 12.25
N ASN A 382 -30.54 12.41 11.41
CA ASN A 382 -31.86 13.05 11.36
C ASN A 382 -31.83 14.56 11.04
N ASN A 383 -30.86 15.00 10.23
CA ASN A 383 -30.67 16.40 9.85
C ASN A 383 -30.53 17.35 11.05
N VAL A 384 -29.96 16.83 12.14
CA VAL A 384 -29.68 17.63 13.33
C VAL A 384 -28.48 18.54 13.02
N PRO A 385 -28.56 19.85 13.31
CA PRO A 385 -27.44 20.76 13.11
C PRO A 385 -26.20 20.32 13.88
N TYR A 386 -25.02 20.57 13.33
CA TYR A 386 -23.75 20.18 13.96
C TYR A 386 -23.61 20.66 15.42
N ASP A 387 -24.04 21.89 15.71
CA ASP A 387 -23.99 22.54 17.04
C ASP A 387 -25.25 22.32 17.90
N ASP A 388 -26.12 21.37 17.53
CA ASP A 388 -27.35 21.11 18.29
C ASP A 388 -27.04 20.63 19.72
N PRO A 389 -27.82 21.05 20.74
CA PRO A 389 -27.65 20.60 22.13
C PRO A 389 -27.62 19.08 22.33
N ILE A 390 -28.25 18.27 21.47
CA ILE A 390 -28.19 16.80 21.55
C ILE A 390 -26.79 16.23 21.29
N ASN A 391 -25.92 17.02 20.66
CA ASN A 391 -24.51 16.68 20.39
C ASN A 391 -23.57 17.06 21.56
N ASN A 392 -24.07 17.75 22.59
CA ASN A 392 -23.31 18.04 23.79
C ASN A 392 -23.22 16.82 24.71
N PRO A 393 -22.24 16.78 25.63
CA PRO A 393 -22.16 15.72 26.63
C PRO A 393 -23.46 15.56 27.43
N GLY A 394 -24.02 14.35 27.44
CA GLY A 394 -25.30 14.08 28.07
C GLY A 394 -26.02 12.84 27.54
N ILE A 395 -26.93 12.30 28.36
CA ILE A 395 -27.72 11.10 28.08
C ILE A 395 -28.59 11.22 26.82
N GLN A 396 -28.95 12.45 26.45
CA GLN A 396 -29.74 12.75 25.26
C GLN A 396 -29.02 12.34 23.97
N ASN A 397 -27.69 12.24 24.00
CA ASN A 397 -26.91 11.79 22.84
C ASN A 397 -27.22 10.33 22.46
N GLY A 398 -27.70 9.49 23.38
CA GLY A 398 -28.13 8.12 23.07
C GLY A 398 -29.53 7.99 22.49
N TYR A 399 -30.32 9.07 22.47
CA TYR A 399 -31.73 8.99 22.10
C TYR A 399 -31.90 8.61 20.63
N GLY A 400 -32.96 7.84 20.36
CA GLY A 400 -33.26 7.31 19.03
C GLY A 400 -32.30 6.22 18.55
N ARG A 401 -31.33 5.76 19.38
CA ARG A 401 -30.50 4.61 19.01
C ARG A 401 -31.35 3.33 19.00
N ALA A 402 -31.48 2.71 17.83
CA ALA A 402 -32.16 1.45 17.59
C ALA A 402 -31.23 0.26 17.80
N PHE A 403 -31.81 -0.93 17.83
CA PHE A 403 -31.09 -2.18 18.01
C PHE A 403 -30.45 -2.64 16.70
N LEU A 404 -29.13 -2.90 16.72
CA LEU A 404 -28.35 -3.37 15.59
C LEU A 404 -27.40 -4.45 16.06
N ASN A 405 -27.38 -5.57 15.34
CA ASN A 405 -26.37 -6.60 15.52
C ASN A 405 -25.55 -6.80 14.25
N TRP A 406 -24.27 -7.07 14.45
CA TRP A 406 -23.31 -7.32 13.40
C TRP A 406 -22.56 -8.62 13.69
N TYR A 407 -22.64 -9.58 12.78
CA TYR A 407 -22.04 -10.89 12.97
C TYR A 407 -21.80 -11.61 11.64
N THR A 408 -21.10 -12.74 11.71
CA THR A 408 -21.12 -13.76 10.66
C THR A 408 -21.70 -15.03 11.28
N ILE A 409 -22.58 -15.73 10.55
CA ILE A 409 -23.21 -16.94 11.08
C ILE A 409 -22.16 -18.06 11.15
N ASP A 410 -21.96 -18.59 12.36
CA ASP A 410 -20.90 -19.55 12.63
C ASP A 410 -21.11 -20.85 11.83
N PRO A 411 -20.03 -21.43 11.25
CA PRO A 411 -20.06 -22.71 10.56
C PRO A 411 -20.79 -23.86 11.29
N ILE A 412 -20.83 -23.84 12.62
CA ILE A 412 -21.46 -24.86 13.44
C ILE A 412 -22.93 -25.07 13.09
N PHE A 413 -23.67 -24.00 12.76
CA PHE A 413 -25.10 -24.06 12.42
C PHE A 413 -25.37 -24.86 11.13
N TYR A 414 -24.40 -24.88 10.21
CA TYR A 414 -24.53 -25.58 8.94
C TYR A 414 -23.96 -27.00 8.96
N SER A 415 -23.33 -27.39 10.07
CA SER A 415 -22.76 -28.71 10.27
C SER A 415 -23.74 -29.66 10.97
N ASN A 416 -23.34 -30.94 11.12
CA ASN A 416 -24.06 -31.91 11.94
C ASN A 416 -23.92 -31.64 13.46
N GLN A 417 -23.12 -30.65 13.86
CA GLN A 417 -22.94 -30.23 15.26
C GLN A 417 -23.87 -29.09 15.65
N ARG A 418 -24.82 -28.70 14.78
CA ARG A 418 -25.78 -27.63 15.06
C ARG A 418 -26.55 -27.88 16.38
N PRO A 419 -26.84 -26.83 17.18
CA PRO A 419 -27.61 -26.98 18.41
C PRO A 419 -29.00 -27.59 18.19
N GLY A 420 -29.48 -28.31 19.22
CA GLY A 420 -30.87 -28.77 19.23
C GLY A 420 -31.83 -27.58 19.14
N GLY A 421 -32.84 -27.69 18.25
CA GLY A 421 -33.80 -26.62 18.00
C GLY A 421 -33.56 -25.80 16.73
N ILE A 422 -32.40 -25.94 16.09
CA ILE A 422 -32.16 -25.40 14.73
C ILE A 422 -32.48 -26.49 13.70
N SER A 423 -33.51 -26.23 12.89
CA SER A 423 -33.96 -27.10 11.80
C SER A 423 -33.21 -26.81 10.49
N ASP A 424 -33.41 -27.64 9.47
CA ASP A 424 -32.92 -27.34 8.12
C ASP A 424 -33.61 -26.11 7.52
N ASP A 425 -34.86 -25.81 7.91
CA ASP A 425 -35.56 -24.60 7.46
C ASP A 425 -34.91 -23.32 8.02
N ASP A 426 -34.42 -23.34 9.26
CA ASP A 426 -33.78 -22.19 9.89
C ASP A 426 -32.48 -21.76 9.18
N VAL A 427 -31.73 -22.71 8.62
CA VAL A 427 -30.49 -22.47 7.85
C VAL A 427 -30.72 -22.36 6.34
N SER A 428 -31.98 -22.40 5.91
CA SER A 428 -32.38 -22.29 4.50
C SER A 428 -33.01 -20.93 4.15
N GLY A 429 -33.15 -20.01 5.10
CA GLY A 429 -33.66 -18.67 4.85
C GLY A 429 -32.69 -17.85 3.98
N LEU A 430 -33.23 -16.90 3.19
CA LEU A 430 -32.40 -16.04 2.32
C LEU A 430 -31.33 -15.28 3.11
N ASN A 431 -31.70 -14.84 4.32
CA ASN A 431 -30.84 -14.10 5.22
C ASN A 431 -30.02 -14.97 6.19
N THR A 432 -30.19 -16.29 6.17
CA THR A 432 -29.51 -17.21 7.11
C THR A 432 -28.78 -18.37 6.45
N ARG A 433 -28.91 -18.54 5.13
CA ARG A 433 -28.18 -19.55 4.38
C ARG A 433 -26.70 -19.21 4.26
N ARG A 434 -25.90 -20.25 4.01
CA ARG A 434 -24.52 -20.08 3.53
C ARG A 434 -24.51 -19.49 2.13
N VAL A 435 -23.54 -18.60 1.91
CA VAL A 435 -23.22 -18.04 0.60
C VAL A 435 -21.96 -18.72 0.10
N PHE A 436 -22.04 -19.31 -1.08
CA PHE A 436 -20.90 -19.95 -1.72
C PHE A 436 -20.27 -19.01 -2.75
N ARG A 437 -18.97 -19.19 -2.96
CA ARG A 437 -18.16 -18.34 -3.83
C ARG A 437 -18.58 -18.40 -5.28
N ASP A 438 -19.08 -19.55 -5.73
CA ASP A 438 -19.61 -19.75 -7.07
C ASP A 438 -20.90 -18.95 -7.34
N GLU A 439 -21.60 -18.46 -6.31
CA GLU A 439 -22.76 -17.57 -6.49
C GLU A 439 -22.37 -16.17 -6.98
N ILE A 440 -21.22 -15.65 -6.52
CA ILE A 440 -20.77 -14.28 -6.81
C ILE A 440 -19.60 -14.27 -7.79
N PHE A 441 -18.67 -15.22 -7.65
CA PHE A 441 -17.45 -15.36 -8.44
C PHE A 441 -17.37 -16.74 -9.12
N PRO A 442 -18.30 -17.09 -10.03
CA PRO A 442 -18.38 -18.42 -10.66
C PRO A 442 -17.15 -18.80 -11.48
N ASN A 443 -16.43 -17.81 -12.02
CA ASN A 443 -15.25 -18.01 -12.85
C ASN A 443 -13.94 -18.14 -12.06
N GLN A 444 -13.99 -18.04 -10.73
CA GLN A 444 -12.81 -18.11 -9.88
C GLN A 444 -12.47 -19.56 -9.50
N ASP A 445 -11.28 -20.02 -9.89
CA ASP A 445 -10.76 -21.33 -9.50
C ASP A 445 -10.24 -21.30 -8.06
N VAL A 446 -10.84 -22.09 -7.17
CA VAL A 446 -10.41 -22.22 -5.78
C VAL A 446 -9.53 -23.47 -5.61
N PRO A 447 -8.32 -23.35 -5.02
CA PRO A 447 -7.49 -24.51 -4.70
C PRO A 447 -8.21 -25.53 -3.81
N GLN A 448 -8.04 -26.82 -4.13
CA GLN A 448 -8.63 -27.89 -3.34
C GLN A 448 -8.19 -27.82 -1.87
N GLY A 449 -9.15 -27.91 -0.95
CA GLY A 449 -8.91 -27.83 0.49
C GLY A 449 -9.08 -26.43 1.08
N GLN A 450 -9.22 -25.39 0.24
CA GLN A 450 -9.69 -24.08 0.69
C GLN A 450 -11.23 -24.05 0.81
N SER A 451 -11.74 -23.11 1.61
CA SER A 451 -13.19 -22.93 1.79
C SER A 451 -13.81 -22.33 0.54
N LEU A 452 -14.89 -22.94 0.06
CA LEU A 452 -15.77 -22.37 -0.99
C LEU A 452 -16.81 -21.42 -0.41
N VAL A 453 -16.93 -21.30 0.91
CA VAL A 453 -17.90 -20.44 1.58
C VAL A 453 -17.35 -19.02 1.70
N ILE A 454 -18.18 -18.03 1.35
CA ILE A 454 -17.95 -16.61 1.67
C ILE A 454 -18.55 -16.35 3.05
N ASN A 455 -17.74 -15.89 3.99
CA ASN A 455 -18.23 -15.47 5.31
C ASN A 455 -18.73 -14.03 5.19
N THR A 456 -20.02 -13.81 5.39
CA THR A 456 -20.62 -12.49 5.23
C THR A 456 -20.49 -11.62 6.49
N LEU A 457 -20.55 -10.30 6.34
CA LEU A 457 -20.88 -9.39 7.42
C LEU A 457 -22.39 -9.14 7.37
N ASP A 458 -23.13 -9.66 8.34
CA ASP A 458 -24.58 -9.50 8.41
C ASP A 458 -24.92 -8.39 9.41
N LEU A 459 -25.58 -7.33 8.94
CA LEU A 459 -26.14 -6.26 9.76
C LEU A 459 -27.64 -6.46 9.92
N ALA A 460 -28.06 -6.99 11.08
CA ALA A 460 -29.47 -7.16 11.42
C ALA A 460 -29.98 -5.93 12.19
N TYR A 461 -30.72 -5.06 11.49
CA TYR A 461 -31.21 -3.79 12.02
C TYR A 461 -32.69 -3.88 12.41
N TYR A 462 -33.02 -3.43 13.62
CA TYR A 462 -34.36 -3.44 14.20
C TYR A 462 -34.76 -2.01 14.61
N PRO A 463 -35.33 -1.20 13.68
CA PRO A 463 -35.59 0.21 13.93
C PRO A 463 -36.69 0.48 14.96
N GLU A 464 -37.56 -0.51 15.23
CA GLU A 464 -38.61 -0.43 16.25
C GLU A 464 -38.11 -0.81 17.66
N GLU A 465 -36.94 -1.43 17.78
CA GLU A 465 -36.43 -1.93 19.06
C GLU A 465 -35.36 -0.98 19.61
N ARG A 466 -35.39 -0.73 20.93
CA ARG A 466 -34.43 0.11 21.63
C ARG A 466 -33.03 -0.52 21.61
N GLY A 467 -32.03 0.24 21.18
CA GLY A 467 -30.61 -0.16 21.19
C GLY A 467 -29.90 0.01 22.55
N PRO A 468 -28.62 -0.40 22.64
CA PRO A 468 -27.80 -0.25 23.84
C PRO A 468 -27.54 1.22 24.19
N TYR A 469 -27.53 1.54 25.49
CA TYR A 469 -27.32 2.87 26.07
C TYR A 469 -28.27 3.97 25.57
N ASN A 470 -29.46 3.58 25.09
CA ASN A 470 -30.55 4.48 24.76
C ASN A 470 -31.51 4.62 25.95
N PHE A 471 -31.36 5.70 26.70
CA PHE A 471 -32.19 5.99 27.87
C PHE A 471 -33.29 7.03 27.58
N ASP A 472 -33.84 7.04 26.36
CA ASP A 472 -35.00 7.88 26.01
C ASP A 472 -36.21 7.51 26.88
N PRO A 473 -36.75 8.45 27.69
CA PRO A 473 -37.92 8.19 28.54
C PRO A 473 -39.16 7.69 27.77
N ASN A 474 -39.27 7.99 26.47
CA ASN A 474 -40.36 7.52 25.62
C ASN A 474 -40.18 6.08 25.13
N ALA A 475 -38.97 5.51 25.29
CA ALA A 475 -38.61 4.15 24.87
C ALA A 475 -38.59 3.14 26.03
N THR A 476 -39.14 3.49 27.19
CA THR A 476 -39.18 2.62 28.40
C THR A 476 -39.88 1.27 28.18
N SER A 477 -40.78 1.19 27.20
CA SER A 477 -41.42 -0.07 26.79
C SER A 477 -40.50 -1.02 26.00
N GLY A 478 -39.28 -0.59 25.66
CA GLY A 478 -38.36 -1.30 24.76
C GLY A 478 -38.61 -1.03 23.28
N THR A 479 -39.66 -0.27 22.93
CA THR A 479 -40.04 0.05 21.56
C THR A 479 -39.83 1.54 21.25
N LEU A 480 -39.27 1.83 20.08
CA LEU A 480 -39.11 3.19 19.54
C LEU A 480 -40.36 3.60 18.75
N THR A 481 -40.93 4.75 19.09
CA THR A 481 -42.21 5.20 18.53
C THR A 481 -42.09 5.80 17.13
N ASN A 482 -40.88 6.15 16.69
CA ASN A 482 -40.62 6.67 15.36
C ASN A 482 -39.45 5.92 14.69
N PRO A 483 -39.71 4.74 14.10
CA PRO A 483 -38.67 3.87 13.53
C PRO A 483 -37.85 4.56 12.42
N SER A 484 -38.49 5.41 11.61
CA SER A 484 -37.81 6.12 10.52
C SER A 484 -36.86 7.24 10.98
N GLN A 485 -36.87 7.60 12.27
CA GLN A 485 -35.87 8.51 12.86
C GLN A 485 -34.91 7.77 13.80
N SER A 486 -35.01 6.44 13.85
CA SER A 486 -34.12 5.64 14.67
C SER A 486 -32.84 5.38 13.90
N TRP A 487 -31.72 5.28 14.62
CA TRP A 487 -30.40 5.09 14.02
C TRP A 487 -29.62 4.05 14.77
N ALA A 488 -28.71 3.34 14.11
CA ALA A 488 -27.75 2.48 14.82
C ALA A 488 -26.50 2.34 13.97
N GLY A 489 -25.34 2.28 14.62
CA GLY A 489 -24.08 2.23 13.89
C GLY A 489 -22.98 1.50 14.61
N ILE A 490 -22.00 1.11 13.81
CA ILE A 490 -20.78 0.42 14.21
C ILE A 490 -19.57 1.16 13.65
N THR A 491 -18.47 1.16 14.38
CA THR A 491 -17.24 1.85 14.00
C THR A 491 -16.04 0.91 14.13
N ARG A 492 -15.03 1.13 13.31
CA ARG A 492 -13.75 0.42 13.39
C ARG A 492 -12.60 1.33 13.06
N GLN A 493 -11.40 0.92 13.47
CA GLN A 493 -10.17 1.57 13.02
C GLN A 493 -9.81 1.18 11.57
N ILE A 494 -9.11 2.10 10.91
CA ILE A 494 -8.44 1.91 9.63
C ILE A 494 -6.94 1.87 9.89
N THR A 495 -6.29 0.79 9.44
CA THR A 495 -4.86 0.55 9.68
C THR A 495 -3.96 1.38 8.77
N SER A 496 -4.38 1.67 7.54
CA SER A 496 -3.67 2.50 6.57
C SER A 496 -4.36 3.83 6.40
N THR A 497 -3.97 4.84 7.18
CA THR A 497 -4.75 6.09 7.31
C THR A 497 -4.57 7.09 6.18
N ASP A 498 -3.46 7.03 5.44
CA ASP A 498 -3.17 7.94 4.33
C ASP A 498 -3.68 7.35 3.01
N PHE A 499 -4.93 7.70 2.67
CA PHE A 499 -5.57 7.20 1.45
C PHE A 499 -5.02 7.85 0.19
N GLU A 500 -4.48 9.07 0.28
CA GLU A 500 -3.83 9.75 -0.84
C GLU A 500 -2.52 9.03 -1.21
N GLN A 501 -1.70 8.67 -0.23
CA GLN A 501 -0.49 7.89 -0.47
C GLN A 501 -0.83 6.47 -0.97
N ALA A 502 -1.79 5.80 -0.35
CA ALA A 502 -2.20 4.45 -0.70
C ALA A 502 -3.02 4.37 -2.00
N ASN A 503 -3.41 5.51 -2.58
CA ASN A 503 -4.30 5.66 -3.73
C ASN A 503 -5.60 4.86 -3.59
N VAL A 504 -6.28 5.01 -2.44
CA VAL A 504 -7.62 4.42 -2.24
C VAL A 504 -8.63 5.25 -3.02
N GLU A 505 -9.34 4.62 -3.94
CA GLU A 505 -10.25 5.30 -4.87
C GLU A 505 -11.71 5.01 -4.57
N TYR A 506 -12.05 3.78 -4.17
CA TYR A 506 -13.44 3.36 -3.99
C TYR A 506 -13.68 2.65 -2.66
N ILE A 507 -14.89 2.80 -2.15
CA ILE A 507 -15.52 1.82 -1.25
C ILE A 507 -16.31 0.86 -2.14
N GLU A 508 -16.01 -0.42 -2.08
CA GLU A 508 -16.70 -1.44 -2.89
C GLU A 508 -17.25 -2.56 -2.02
N PHE A 509 -18.49 -2.97 -2.26
CA PHE A 509 -19.08 -4.10 -1.54
C PHE A 509 -20.18 -4.78 -2.35
N TRP A 510 -20.29 -6.09 -2.17
CA TRP A 510 -21.43 -6.88 -2.64
C TRP A 510 -22.44 -7.02 -1.51
N VAL A 511 -23.68 -6.56 -1.73
CA VAL A 511 -24.79 -6.70 -0.77
C VAL A 511 -25.94 -7.51 -1.36
N GLN A 512 -26.50 -8.44 -0.57
CA GLN A 512 -27.68 -9.21 -0.96
C GLN A 512 -28.91 -8.31 -0.97
N ASP A 513 -29.83 -8.52 -1.92
CA ASP A 513 -31.12 -7.83 -1.93
C ASP A 513 -31.90 -8.14 -0.64
N PRO A 514 -32.14 -7.13 0.22
CA PRO A 514 -32.77 -7.36 1.53
C PRO A 514 -34.30 -7.45 1.44
N PHE A 515 -34.90 -7.22 0.27
CA PHE A 515 -36.36 -7.10 0.10
C PHE A 515 -37.04 -8.36 -0.45
N LEU A 516 -36.26 -9.41 -0.73
CA LEU A 516 -36.78 -10.65 -1.34
C LEU A 516 -37.82 -11.37 -0.46
N ASP A 517 -37.64 -11.35 0.87
CA ASP A 517 -38.58 -11.96 1.84
C ASP A 517 -39.77 -11.05 2.18
N ASP A 518 -39.58 -9.72 2.23
CA ASP A 518 -40.64 -8.73 2.48
C ASP A 518 -40.63 -7.60 1.42
N PRO A 519 -41.32 -7.79 0.29
CA PRO A 519 -41.44 -6.77 -0.75
C PRO A 519 -42.22 -5.51 -0.31
N THR A 520 -42.87 -5.53 0.86
CA THR A 520 -43.61 -4.37 1.39
C THR A 520 -42.76 -3.47 2.28
N ASN A 521 -41.49 -3.83 2.51
CA ASN A 521 -40.53 -2.96 3.17
C ASN A 521 -40.10 -1.83 2.22
N THR A 522 -40.27 -0.59 2.67
CA THR A 522 -39.97 0.61 1.86
C THR A 522 -38.48 0.90 1.73
N GLY A 523 -37.64 0.24 2.53
CA GLY A 523 -36.22 0.51 2.62
C GLY A 523 -35.88 1.69 3.54
N GLY A 524 -34.63 2.13 3.43
CA GLY A 524 -34.02 3.19 4.24
C GLY A 524 -32.65 3.55 3.67
N LYS A 525 -31.73 3.99 4.54
CA LYS A 525 -30.41 4.47 4.13
C LYS A 525 -29.29 3.81 4.92
N LEU A 526 -28.23 3.45 4.21
CA LEU A 526 -26.94 3.05 4.78
C LEU A 526 -25.98 4.23 4.62
N PHE A 527 -25.34 4.62 5.71
CA PHE A 527 -24.32 5.66 5.70
C PHE A 527 -22.96 5.05 6.01
N ILE A 528 -21.94 5.53 5.32
CA ILE A 528 -20.55 5.13 5.50
C ILE A 528 -19.76 6.40 5.78
N ASN A 529 -19.09 6.46 6.93
CA ASN A 529 -18.33 7.64 7.33
C ASN A 529 -16.86 7.28 7.39
N LEU A 530 -16.02 8.07 6.75
CA LEU A 530 -14.56 7.88 6.70
C LEU A 530 -13.86 9.13 7.21
N GLY A 531 -13.11 9.01 8.30
CA GLY A 531 -12.30 10.11 8.82
C GLY A 531 -11.89 9.93 10.28
N ASN A 532 -11.88 11.02 11.02
CA ASN A 532 -11.80 11.01 12.47
C ASN A 532 -13.23 10.94 13.03
N ILE A 533 -13.54 9.86 13.71
CA ILE A 533 -14.83 9.65 14.36
C ILE A 533 -14.58 9.61 15.86
N SER A 534 -15.48 10.21 16.64
CA SER A 534 -15.41 10.19 18.10
C SER A 534 -15.49 8.76 18.63
N GLU A 535 -14.52 8.37 19.46
CA GLU A 535 -14.47 7.10 20.20
C GLU A 535 -15.20 7.17 21.56
N ASP A 536 -15.58 8.38 21.98
CA ASP A 536 -16.49 8.66 23.09
C ASP A 536 -17.92 8.24 22.68
N ILE A 537 -18.24 6.97 22.94
CA ILE A 537 -19.49 6.28 22.57
C ILE A 537 -20.63 6.76 23.48
N LEU A 538 -20.34 6.90 24.78
CA LEU A 538 -21.22 7.53 25.76
C LEU A 538 -20.78 8.96 25.98
N LYS A 539 -21.33 9.89 25.20
CA LYS A 539 -20.87 11.29 25.12
C LYS A 539 -20.77 11.97 26.50
N ASP A 540 -19.60 11.89 27.12
CA ASP A 540 -19.31 12.48 28.42
C ASP A 540 -17.89 13.10 28.50
N GLY A 541 -17.06 12.84 27.48
CA GLY A 541 -15.71 13.37 27.34
C GLY A 541 -14.67 12.73 28.26
N LYS A 542 -14.99 11.60 28.89
CA LYS A 542 -14.08 10.78 29.69
C LYS A 542 -13.94 9.40 29.06
N LYS A 543 -12.75 8.83 29.17
CA LYS A 543 -12.47 7.51 28.60
C LYS A 543 -12.95 6.41 29.52
N GLN A 544 -13.92 5.61 29.10
CA GLN A 544 -14.28 4.38 29.79
C GLN A 544 -13.30 3.24 29.46
N TYR A 545 -12.99 2.44 30.48
CA TYR A 545 -12.26 1.18 30.32
C TYR A 545 -12.55 0.24 31.51
N GLU A 546 -13.12 -0.91 31.23
CA GLU A 546 -13.65 -1.83 32.26
C GLU A 546 -12.60 -2.32 33.26
N ASN A 547 -11.39 -2.61 32.80
CA ASN A 547 -10.31 -3.10 33.67
C ASN A 547 -9.76 -2.04 34.63
N GLY A 548 -10.26 -0.80 34.57
CA GLY A 548 -10.01 0.25 35.56
C GLY A 548 -11.06 0.34 36.65
N LEU A 549 -12.18 -0.38 36.52
CA LEU A 549 -13.26 -0.38 37.51
C LEU A 549 -12.81 -1.12 38.79
N PRO A 550 -13.36 -0.78 39.95
CA PRO A 550 -12.97 -1.40 41.22
C PRO A 550 -13.21 -2.91 41.23
N ASP A 551 -12.18 -3.71 41.59
CA ASP A 551 -12.28 -5.17 41.67
C ASP A 551 -13.44 -5.67 42.56
N ASN A 552 -13.82 -4.89 43.57
CA ASN A 552 -14.91 -5.22 44.50
C ASN A 552 -16.30 -4.76 44.03
N GLY A 553 -16.40 -4.14 42.84
CA GLY A 553 -17.63 -3.56 42.29
C GLY A 553 -18.13 -2.30 43.01
N ASP A 554 -17.39 -1.76 43.98
CA ASP A 554 -17.84 -0.58 44.72
C ASP A 554 -17.54 0.72 43.97
N VAL A 555 -18.47 1.13 43.12
CA VAL A 555 -18.38 2.36 42.33
C VAL A 555 -18.81 3.63 43.08
N SER A 556 -19.10 3.55 44.39
CA SER A 556 -19.57 4.72 45.18
C SER A 556 -18.56 5.87 45.25
N ASN A 557 -17.27 5.57 45.06
CA ASN A 557 -16.18 6.55 45.04
C ASN A 557 -15.89 7.09 43.62
N LEU A 558 -16.52 6.53 42.59
CA LEU A 558 -16.43 7.04 41.21
C LEU A 558 -17.36 8.23 41.04
N ILE A 559 -17.00 9.14 40.12
CA ILE A 559 -17.77 10.35 39.87
C ILE A 559 -18.68 10.09 38.68
N SER A 560 -19.99 10.25 38.88
CA SER A 560 -20.98 10.20 37.80
C SER A 560 -20.60 11.17 36.67
N SER A 561 -20.64 10.69 35.45
CA SER A 561 -20.40 11.46 34.24
C SER A 561 -21.63 12.25 33.81
N ALA A 562 -21.50 13.05 32.75
CA ALA A 562 -22.63 13.77 32.15
C ALA A 562 -23.69 12.83 31.53
N TYR A 563 -23.29 11.61 31.17
CA TYR A 563 -24.19 10.57 30.64
C TYR A 563 -24.95 9.83 31.75
N SER A 564 -24.73 10.17 33.03
CA SER A 564 -25.23 9.47 34.22
C SER A 564 -24.61 8.10 34.46
N THR A 565 -23.41 7.85 33.91
CA THR A 565 -22.61 6.62 34.05
C THR A 565 -21.37 6.86 34.92
N VAL A 566 -20.53 5.87 35.16
CA VAL A 566 -19.25 6.03 35.90
C VAL A 566 -18.07 5.59 35.06
N VAL A 567 -16.94 6.26 35.30
CA VAL A 567 -15.67 5.93 34.67
C VAL A 567 -14.55 5.80 35.70
N PRO A 568 -13.53 4.96 35.45
CA PRO A 568 -12.33 4.92 36.26
C PRO A 568 -11.64 6.29 36.35
N GLN A 569 -11.00 6.58 37.50
CA GLN A 569 -10.29 7.85 37.73
C GLN A 569 -8.80 7.79 37.39
N ASN A 570 -8.24 6.59 37.27
CA ASN A 570 -6.82 6.40 37.01
C ASN A 570 -6.53 6.45 35.50
N GLN A 571 -5.25 6.50 35.14
CA GLN A 571 -4.85 6.32 33.74
C GLN A 571 -4.69 4.82 33.46
N SER A 572 -5.25 4.35 32.35
CA SER A 572 -5.04 2.98 31.87
C SER A 572 -3.57 2.76 31.48
N LEU A 573 -2.98 1.66 31.95
CA LEU A 573 -1.61 1.25 31.56
C LEU A 573 -1.63 0.19 30.46
N VAL A 574 -2.52 -0.80 30.59
CA VAL A 574 -2.71 -1.92 29.67
C VAL A 574 -4.19 -2.28 29.68
N TYR A 575 -4.73 -2.70 28.53
CA TYR A 575 -6.09 -3.20 28.40
C TYR A 575 -6.14 -4.72 28.59
N ALA A 576 -6.12 -5.12 29.86
CA ALA A 576 -6.24 -6.51 30.28
C ALA A 576 -6.84 -6.57 31.68
N PHE A 577 -7.75 -7.52 31.90
CA PHE A 577 -8.25 -7.84 33.23
C PHE A 577 -7.12 -8.42 34.10
N SER A 578 -7.03 -7.97 35.35
CA SER A 578 -5.91 -8.28 36.25
C SER A 578 -6.12 -9.56 37.08
N THR A 579 -7.38 -9.99 37.24
CA THR A 579 -7.84 -11.05 38.13
C THR A 579 -8.97 -11.84 37.47
N GLY A 580 -9.04 -13.15 37.74
CA GLY A 580 -10.16 -14.02 37.33
C GLY A 580 -11.18 -14.15 38.45
N GLY A 581 -12.32 -14.79 38.18
CA GLY A 581 -13.39 -14.97 39.17
C GLY A 581 -14.32 -13.76 39.32
N GLN A 582 -14.66 -13.40 40.57
CA GLN A 582 -15.70 -12.39 40.86
C GLN A 582 -15.26 -10.98 40.48
N GLU A 583 -13.97 -10.68 40.58
CA GLU A 583 -13.41 -9.39 40.23
C GLU A 583 -13.65 -9.05 38.75
N ARG A 584 -13.50 -10.03 37.86
CA ARG A 584 -13.78 -9.85 36.43
C ARG A 584 -15.26 -9.61 36.18
N ILE A 585 -16.15 -10.33 36.86
CA ILE A 585 -17.61 -10.12 36.77
C ILE A 585 -17.99 -8.70 37.21
N ASN A 586 -17.31 -8.15 38.22
CA ASN A 586 -17.56 -6.79 38.70
C ASN A 586 -17.00 -5.70 37.76
N GLN A 587 -16.10 -6.06 36.83
CA GLN A 587 -15.44 -5.13 35.90
C GLN A 587 -16.05 -5.20 34.49
N ASP A 588 -16.46 -6.39 34.04
CA ASP A 588 -17.07 -6.68 32.73
C ASP A 588 -18.56 -6.29 32.74
N VAL A 589 -18.80 -4.97 32.72
CA VAL A 589 -20.11 -4.31 32.89
C VAL A 589 -20.38 -3.25 31.80
N GLY A 590 -19.65 -3.30 30.70
CA GLY A 590 -19.83 -2.43 29.54
C GLY A 590 -19.37 -0.98 29.70
N TYR A 591 -19.87 -0.13 28.81
CA TYR A 591 -19.42 1.27 28.69
C TYR A 591 -19.95 2.19 29.79
N ASP A 592 -20.96 1.79 30.56
CA ASP A 592 -21.52 2.64 31.63
C ASP A 592 -20.86 2.43 32.99
N GLY A 593 -20.16 1.31 33.18
CA GLY A 593 -19.49 0.97 34.43
C GLY A 593 -20.45 0.56 35.55
N TYR A 594 -21.68 0.17 35.24
CA TYR A 594 -22.70 -0.25 36.20
C TYR A 594 -23.19 -1.66 35.86
N ASP A 595 -23.51 -2.44 36.89
CA ASP A 595 -24.31 -3.65 36.67
C ASP A 595 -25.80 -3.31 36.49
N ASP A 596 -26.60 -4.28 36.01
CA ASP A 596 -28.05 -4.13 35.80
C ASP A 596 -28.79 -3.52 37.03
N ALA A 597 -28.36 -3.85 38.25
CA ALA A 597 -29.01 -3.38 39.47
C ALA A 597 -28.64 -1.93 39.80
N GLU A 598 -27.40 -1.55 39.54
CA GLU A 598 -26.89 -0.19 39.67
C GLU A 598 -27.46 0.72 38.59
N GLU A 599 -27.59 0.24 37.35
CA GLU A 599 -28.26 0.95 36.27
C GLU A 599 -29.70 1.29 36.64
N ALA A 600 -30.46 0.31 37.15
CA ALA A 600 -31.85 0.50 37.56
C ALA A 600 -32.01 1.56 38.67
N ALA A 601 -30.99 1.69 39.54
CA ALA A 601 -30.99 2.59 40.67
C ALA A 601 -30.43 3.99 40.37
N ARG A 602 -29.42 4.09 39.50
CA ARG A 602 -28.64 5.33 39.30
C ARG A 602 -28.94 6.03 37.97
N ILE A 603 -29.33 5.29 36.93
CA ILE A 603 -29.71 5.90 35.65
C ILE A 603 -31.08 6.58 35.79
N PRO A 604 -31.27 7.80 35.23
CA PRO A 604 -32.58 8.44 35.20
C PRO A 604 -33.64 7.55 34.56
N ASN A 605 -34.69 7.20 35.33
CA ASN A 605 -35.73 6.24 34.95
C ASN A 605 -35.23 4.80 34.68
N GLY A 606 -34.04 4.41 35.16
CA GLY A 606 -33.44 3.09 34.96
C GLY A 606 -34.41 1.93 35.19
N ALA A 607 -35.06 1.89 36.36
CA ALA A 607 -36.04 0.86 36.72
C ALA A 607 -37.26 0.76 35.77
N ALA A 608 -37.54 1.77 34.94
CA ALA A 608 -38.62 1.74 33.96
C ALA A 608 -38.23 1.05 32.64
N PHE A 609 -36.94 0.85 32.37
CA PHE A 609 -36.44 0.22 31.14
C PHE A 609 -36.41 -1.33 31.20
N GLY A 610 -36.79 -1.92 32.33
CA GLY A 610 -36.87 -3.36 32.52
C GLY A 610 -35.67 -3.93 33.30
N PRO A 611 -35.40 -5.24 33.15
CA PRO A 611 -34.33 -5.92 33.89
C PRO A 611 -32.92 -5.62 33.37
N ASP A 612 -32.80 -5.07 32.16
CA ASP A 612 -31.56 -4.74 31.44
C ASP A 612 -31.66 -3.28 30.98
N PRO A 613 -31.53 -2.30 31.90
CA PRO A 613 -31.76 -0.89 31.58
C PRO A 613 -30.85 -0.34 30.48
N ALA A 614 -29.57 -0.68 30.44
CA ALA A 614 -28.62 -0.29 29.40
C ALA A 614 -28.79 -1.09 28.11
N ASN A 615 -29.39 -2.28 28.16
CA ASN A 615 -29.59 -3.19 27.02
C ASN A 615 -28.25 -3.61 26.36
N ASP A 616 -27.25 -3.87 27.19
CA ASP A 616 -25.89 -4.22 26.80
C ASP A 616 -25.45 -5.60 27.31
N ASN A 617 -26.33 -6.37 27.96
CA ASN A 617 -26.03 -7.73 28.37
C ASN A 617 -25.64 -8.65 27.20
N TYR A 618 -24.53 -9.37 27.37
CA TYR A 618 -24.03 -10.35 26.41
C TYR A 618 -24.69 -11.73 26.59
N GLN A 619 -24.91 -12.43 25.47
CA GLN A 619 -25.22 -13.85 25.48
C GLN A 619 -24.57 -14.55 24.30
N TYR A 620 -23.91 -15.69 24.57
CA TYR A 620 -23.30 -16.49 23.51
C TYR A 620 -24.37 -17.16 22.63
N PHE A 621 -24.16 -17.15 21.31
CA PHE A 621 -25.16 -17.63 20.34
C PHE A 621 -25.51 -19.13 20.46
N LEU A 622 -24.63 -19.96 21.04
CA LEU A 622 -24.94 -21.36 21.33
C LEU A 622 -25.70 -21.56 22.65
N GLN A 623 -25.61 -20.59 23.57
CA GLN A 623 -26.33 -20.58 24.85
C GLN A 623 -27.78 -20.11 24.67
N ALA A 624 -28.00 -19.16 23.77
CA ALA A 624 -29.34 -18.64 23.45
C ALA A 624 -30.22 -19.71 22.79
N ASP A 625 -31.54 -19.59 22.94
CA ASP A 625 -32.52 -20.47 22.29
C ASP A 625 -33.23 -19.76 21.14
N GLY A 626 -33.86 -20.53 20.25
CA GLY A 626 -34.60 -20.02 19.09
C GLY A 626 -33.82 -20.09 17.78
N ASN A 627 -34.29 -19.33 16.79
CA ASN A 627 -33.69 -19.27 15.46
C ASN A 627 -32.36 -18.49 15.46
N ILE A 628 -31.69 -18.44 14.31
CA ILE A 628 -30.37 -17.81 14.18
C ILE A 628 -30.38 -16.34 14.61
N PHE A 629 -31.39 -15.56 14.20
CA PHE A 629 -31.50 -14.14 14.59
C PHE A 629 -31.65 -13.94 16.10
N GLN A 630 -32.46 -14.77 16.76
CA GLN A 630 -32.63 -14.72 18.22
C GLN A 630 -31.34 -15.11 18.95
N ARG A 631 -30.59 -16.08 18.41
CA ARG A 631 -29.32 -16.52 18.98
C ARG A 631 -28.24 -15.45 18.93
N TYR A 632 -28.16 -14.72 17.82
CA TYR A 632 -27.24 -13.59 17.70
C TYR A 632 -27.78 -12.31 18.34
N LYS A 633 -29.01 -12.29 18.88
CA LYS A 633 -29.67 -11.07 19.36
C LYS A 633 -28.87 -10.33 20.42
N LYS A 634 -28.20 -11.04 21.34
CA LYS A 634 -27.38 -10.43 22.42
C LYS A 634 -25.87 -10.64 22.25
N TYR A 635 -25.42 -11.09 21.08
CA TYR A 635 -24.01 -11.47 20.89
C TYR A 635 -23.05 -10.28 20.85
N ASN A 636 -23.53 -9.09 20.49
CA ASN A 636 -22.74 -7.85 20.50
C ASN A 636 -22.84 -7.08 21.83
N GLY A 637 -23.47 -7.66 22.86
CA GLY A 637 -23.50 -7.08 24.21
C GLY A 637 -22.09 -6.96 24.80
N LEU A 638 -21.95 -6.05 25.75
CA LEU A 638 -20.70 -5.69 26.41
C LEU A 638 -20.63 -6.32 27.81
N GLN A 639 -21.66 -6.14 28.65
CA GLN A 639 -21.69 -6.74 29.98
C GLN A 639 -21.64 -8.28 29.93
N GLY A 640 -20.56 -8.86 30.44
CA GLY A 640 -20.33 -10.29 30.51
C GLY A 640 -19.80 -10.91 29.21
N ASN A 641 -19.30 -10.10 28.27
CA ASN A 641 -18.80 -10.58 26.99
C ASN A 641 -17.42 -11.24 27.06
N SER A 642 -16.80 -11.19 28.26
CA SER A 642 -15.47 -11.69 28.53
C SER A 642 -15.48 -12.55 29.83
N PRO A 643 -16.16 -13.71 29.84
CA PRO A 643 -16.12 -14.61 30.98
C PRO A 643 -14.72 -15.23 31.20
N ASP A 644 -14.41 -15.58 32.45
CA ASP A 644 -13.18 -16.30 32.84
C ASP A 644 -13.28 -17.80 32.55
N THR A 645 -14.44 -18.40 32.81
CA THR A 645 -14.69 -19.83 32.55
C THR A 645 -15.33 -20.04 31.18
N LEU A 646 -14.71 -20.85 30.33
CA LEU A 646 -15.19 -21.16 28.99
C LEU A 646 -15.68 -22.60 28.90
N SER A 647 -16.80 -22.81 28.22
CA SER A 647 -17.32 -24.13 27.82
C SER A 647 -17.62 -24.15 26.32
N ASP A 648 -18.02 -25.28 25.74
CA ASP A 648 -18.38 -25.31 24.32
C ASP A 648 -19.65 -24.52 23.98
N THR A 649 -20.55 -24.36 24.95
CA THR A 649 -21.85 -23.70 24.79
C THR A 649 -21.93 -22.34 25.48
N ASP A 650 -20.86 -21.88 26.12
CA ASP A 650 -20.80 -20.63 26.86
C ASP A 650 -19.37 -20.08 26.80
N ARG A 651 -19.18 -19.01 26.04
CA ARG A 651 -17.89 -18.37 25.76
C ARG A 651 -18.08 -16.87 25.55
N GLY A 652 -17.04 -16.11 25.85
CA GLY A 652 -16.98 -14.69 25.48
C GLY A 652 -16.80 -14.47 23.98
N SER A 653 -17.18 -13.28 23.52
CA SER A 653 -16.78 -12.74 22.22
C SER A 653 -15.32 -12.26 22.26
N THR A 654 -14.85 -11.81 23.42
CA THR A 654 -13.51 -11.26 23.62
C THR A 654 -12.88 -11.72 24.95
N THR A 655 -11.57 -11.54 25.08
CA THR A 655 -10.84 -11.68 26.36
C THR A 655 -10.30 -10.35 26.87
N GLN A 656 -10.53 -9.28 26.13
CA GLN A 656 -10.05 -7.94 26.42
C GLN A 656 -11.20 -7.11 26.99
N PRO A 657 -10.91 -6.17 27.91
CA PRO A 657 -11.92 -5.25 28.40
C PRO A 657 -12.45 -4.38 27.26
N ASP A 658 -13.71 -3.98 27.38
CA ASP A 658 -14.29 -2.94 26.55
C ASP A 658 -13.76 -1.58 26.95
N VAL A 659 -13.33 -0.81 25.94
CA VAL A 659 -12.66 0.47 26.10
C VAL A 659 -13.11 1.43 25.01
N GLU A 660 -13.32 2.69 25.38
CA GLU A 660 -13.52 3.81 24.44
C GLU A 660 -12.18 4.30 23.86
N ASP A 661 -11.46 3.35 23.24
CA ASP A 661 -10.17 3.50 22.55
C ASP A 661 -10.09 2.35 21.53
N ILE A 662 -10.73 2.56 20.38
CA ILE A 662 -10.94 1.56 19.32
C ILE A 662 -9.63 1.30 18.56
N ASN A 663 -8.81 2.34 18.37
CA ASN A 663 -7.53 2.22 17.67
C ASN A 663 -6.36 1.78 18.58
N ARG A 664 -6.56 1.77 19.91
CA ARG A 664 -5.59 1.37 20.95
C ARG A 664 -4.35 2.27 21.01
N ASP A 665 -4.51 3.57 20.77
CA ASP A 665 -3.44 4.55 20.91
C ASP A 665 -3.24 5.06 22.36
N ASN A 666 -4.01 4.50 23.30
CA ASN A 666 -4.09 4.83 24.73
C ASN A 666 -4.74 6.18 25.05
N THR A 667 -5.19 6.91 24.02
CA THR A 667 -6.00 8.11 24.15
C THR A 667 -7.42 7.83 23.69
N MET A 668 -8.32 8.78 23.92
CA MET A 668 -9.69 8.71 23.38
C MET A 668 -9.85 9.88 22.43
N ASN A 669 -10.07 9.60 21.16
CA ASN A 669 -10.41 10.64 20.19
C ASN A 669 -11.85 11.10 20.41
N THR A 670 -12.05 12.41 20.62
CA THR A 670 -13.38 13.02 20.76
C THR A 670 -13.78 13.87 19.55
N ILE A 671 -12.91 13.91 18.54
CA ILE A 671 -13.06 14.75 17.36
C ILE A 671 -13.88 14.01 16.31
N ASP A 672 -14.93 14.67 15.84
CA ASP A 672 -15.71 14.30 14.67
C ASP A 672 -15.28 15.18 13.49
N SER A 673 -14.59 14.58 12.52
CA SER A 673 -14.16 15.23 11.28
C SER A 673 -14.04 14.15 10.21
N TYR A 674 -15.06 13.98 9.37
CA TYR A 674 -15.19 12.86 8.45
C TYR A 674 -15.98 13.22 7.19
N TYR A 675 -15.75 12.45 6.13
CA TYR A 675 -16.62 12.42 4.97
C TYR A 675 -17.75 11.41 5.21
N GLU A 676 -18.98 11.79 4.92
CA GLU A 676 -20.17 10.94 4.99
C GLU A 676 -20.64 10.61 3.57
N TYR A 677 -20.80 9.31 3.30
CA TYR A 677 -21.30 8.77 2.04
C TYR A 677 -22.67 8.16 2.29
N GLU A 678 -23.69 8.63 1.57
CA GLU A 678 -25.07 8.17 1.69
C GLU A 678 -25.40 7.14 0.61
N VAL A 679 -25.91 5.98 1.02
CA VAL A 679 -26.34 4.90 0.13
C VAL A 679 -27.81 4.62 0.34
N GLU A 680 -28.64 4.94 -0.66
CA GLU A 680 -30.07 4.64 -0.62
C GLU A 680 -30.32 3.14 -0.84
N ILE A 681 -30.92 2.48 0.16
CA ILE A 681 -31.29 1.06 0.10
C ILE A 681 -32.82 0.96 0.07
N THR A 682 -33.39 1.09 -1.12
CA THR A 682 -34.84 0.98 -1.37
C THR A 682 -35.10 0.07 -2.57
N PRO A 683 -36.27 -0.58 -2.67
CA PRO A 683 -36.60 -1.39 -3.86
C PRO A 683 -36.52 -0.60 -5.17
N SER A 684 -36.74 0.73 -5.13
CA SER A 684 -36.61 1.60 -6.30
C SER A 684 -35.19 2.05 -6.61
N SER A 685 -34.27 2.11 -5.64
CA SER A 685 -32.88 2.53 -5.85
C SER A 685 -31.96 1.36 -6.19
N LEU A 686 -32.34 0.12 -5.85
CA LEU A 686 -31.57 -1.10 -6.13
C LEU A 686 -31.77 -1.58 -7.58
N ASN A 687 -31.21 -0.85 -8.53
CA ASN A 687 -31.20 -1.22 -9.94
C ASN A 687 -30.01 -0.58 -10.68
N ILE A 688 -29.74 -1.04 -11.91
CA ILE A 688 -28.56 -0.61 -12.68
C ILE A 688 -28.58 0.86 -13.11
N SER A 689 -29.71 1.57 -12.97
CA SER A 689 -29.77 3.02 -13.22
C SER A 689 -29.22 3.85 -12.05
N ASN A 690 -28.96 3.21 -10.90
CA ASN A 690 -28.28 3.85 -9.78
C ASN A 690 -26.78 3.97 -10.12
N PRO A 691 -26.22 5.20 -10.17
CA PRO A 691 -24.82 5.41 -10.55
C PRO A 691 -23.80 4.78 -9.58
N LEU A 692 -24.21 4.46 -8.35
CA LEU A 692 -23.36 3.79 -7.37
C LEU A 692 -23.35 2.26 -7.52
N ILE A 693 -24.20 1.67 -8.37
CA ILE A 693 -24.26 0.23 -8.60
C ILE A 693 -23.50 -0.10 -9.90
N ASN A 694 -22.41 -0.86 -9.76
CA ASN A 694 -21.55 -1.25 -10.87
C ASN A 694 -21.98 -2.55 -11.55
N ASP A 695 -22.43 -3.55 -10.78
CA ASP A 695 -22.88 -4.85 -11.29
C ASP A 695 -24.03 -5.43 -10.45
N ILE A 696 -24.77 -6.33 -11.07
CA ILE A 696 -25.91 -7.04 -10.49
C ILE A 696 -25.80 -8.52 -10.86
N LYS A 697 -25.73 -9.39 -9.86
CA LYS A 697 -25.80 -10.86 -10.05
C LYS A 697 -27.18 -11.36 -9.66
N GLU A 698 -27.88 -11.94 -10.63
CA GLU A 698 -29.13 -12.67 -10.40
C GLU A 698 -28.82 -14.17 -10.48
N ILE A 699 -29.08 -14.90 -9.38
CA ILE A 699 -28.81 -16.32 -9.29
C ILE A 699 -30.13 -17.03 -9.00
N SER A 700 -30.45 -18.02 -9.82
CA SER A 700 -31.66 -18.83 -9.70
C SER A 700 -31.35 -20.25 -9.23
N ASP A 701 -32.37 -20.91 -8.69
CA ASP A 701 -32.35 -22.34 -8.35
C ASP A 701 -31.27 -22.76 -7.32
N ILE A 702 -30.89 -21.87 -6.38
CA ILE A 702 -29.87 -22.18 -5.35
C ILE A 702 -30.38 -23.30 -4.45
N PRO A 703 -29.68 -24.45 -4.35
CA PRO A 703 -30.13 -25.57 -3.54
C PRO A 703 -29.97 -25.27 -2.04
N LEU A 704 -31.06 -25.42 -1.30
CA LEU A 704 -31.10 -25.18 0.15
C LEU A 704 -31.02 -26.50 0.95
N PRO A 705 -30.53 -26.45 2.20
CA PRO A 705 -30.50 -27.61 3.09
C PRO A 705 -31.85 -28.32 3.29
N ASN A 706 -32.96 -27.58 3.26
CA ASN A 706 -34.31 -28.14 3.39
C ASN A 706 -34.84 -28.82 2.10
N GLY A 707 -34.04 -28.87 1.03
CA GLY A 707 -34.39 -29.49 -0.25
C GLY A 707 -35.22 -28.62 -1.20
N GLN A 708 -35.47 -27.36 -0.83
CA GLN A 708 -36.04 -26.35 -1.72
C GLN A 708 -34.93 -25.64 -2.50
N SER A 709 -35.35 -24.83 -3.48
CA SER A 709 -34.46 -23.91 -4.17
C SER A 709 -34.99 -22.48 -4.02
N VAL A 710 -34.08 -21.51 -4.06
CA VAL A 710 -34.43 -20.09 -3.97
C VAL A 710 -33.64 -19.27 -4.99
N ASP A 711 -34.24 -18.16 -5.41
CA ASP A 711 -33.61 -17.16 -6.25
C ASP A 711 -33.10 -16.01 -5.36
N THR A 712 -31.91 -15.50 -5.66
CA THR A 712 -31.30 -14.38 -4.93
C THR A 712 -30.73 -13.37 -5.90
N LYS A 713 -30.52 -12.16 -5.40
CA LYS A 713 -29.89 -11.09 -6.14
C LYS A 713 -28.84 -10.40 -5.29
N TRP A 714 -27.70 -10.07 -5.90
CA TRP A 714 -26.60 -9.34 -5.28
C TRP A 714 -26.30 -8.08 -6.08
N TYR A 715 -26.04 -6.97 -5.38
CA TYR A 715 -25.68 -5.69 -5.98
C TYR A 715 -24.25 -5.35 -5.57
N GLN A 716 -23.41 -5.00 -6.55
CA GLN A 716 -22.08 -4.45 -6.31
C GLN A 716 -22.19 -2.93 -6.24
N PHE A 717 -21.99 -2.37 -5.07
CA PHE A 717 -21.84 -0.93 -4.91
C PHE A 717 -20.38 -0.55 -5.08
N ARG A 718 -20.13 0.56 -5.78
CA ARG A 718 -18.82 1.18 -5.95
C ARG A 718 -18.98 2.68 -5.73
N ILE A 719 -18.41 3.19 -4.64
CA ILE A 719 -18.58 4.59 -4.20
C ILE A 719 -17.23 5.31 -4.32
N PRO A 720 -17.09 6.33 -5.16
CA PRO A 720 -15.83 7.06 -5.32
C PRO A 720 -15.54 7.94 -4.09
N ILE A 721 -14.40 7.72 -3.45
CA ILE A 721 -13.99 8.45 -2.23
C ILE A 721 -13.57 9.91 -2.56
N GLY A 722 -13.03 10.13 -3.75
CA GLY A 722 -12.46 11.41 -4.15
C GLY A 722 -13.47 12.44 -4.68
N GLU A 723 -14.67 12.03 -5.08
CA GLU A 723 -15.65 12.90 -5.73
C GLU A 723 -16.48 13.68 -4.71
N SER A 724 -16.67 14.99 -4.93
CA SER A 724 -17.40 15.86 -4.01
C SER A 724 -18.89 15.60 -3.95
N ASP A 725 -19.49 15.13 -5.04
CA ASP A 725 -20.94 15.08 -5.19
C ASP A 725 -21.59 13.90 -4.46
N VAL A 726 -20.78 12.90 -4.10
CA VAL A 726 -21.20 11.69 -3.38
C VAL A 726 -20.85 11.72 -1.89
N ARG A 727 -20.18 12.79 -1.42
CA ARG A 727 -19.71 12.90 -0.03
C ARG A 727 -20.01 14.25 0.60
N GLU A 728 -20.43 14.23 1.85
CA GLU A 728 -20.58 15.44 2.67
C GLU A 728 -19.41 15.57 3.66
N ALA A 729 -18.81 16.75 3.73
CA ALA A 729 -17.72 17.03 4.67
C ALA A 729 -18.27 17.52 6.02
N ILE A 730 -18.09 16.72 7.07
CA ILE A 730 -18.53 17.05 8.43
C ILE A 730 -17.32 17.39 9.31
N GLY A 731 -17.43 18.43 10.15
CA GLY A 731 -16.39 18.76 11.13
C GLY A 731 -15.08 19.32 10.52
N GLY A 732 -15.16 19.96 9.34
CA GLY A 732 -14.05 20.71 8.75
C GLY A 732 -12.93 19.86 8.13
N ILE A 733 -13.20 18.59 7.80
CA ILE A 733 -12.26 17.75 7.05
C ILE A 733 -12.01 18.34 5.65
N THR A 734 -10.74 18.37 5.22
CA THR A 734 -10.33 18.97 3.93
C THR A 734 -9.72 17.96 2.96
N ASP A 735 -9.17 16.86 3.46
CA ASP A 735 -8.47 15.85 2.66
C ASP A 735 -8.63 14.45 3.25
N ILE A 736 -8.11 13.45 2.53
CA ILE A 736 -8.17 12.02 2.88
C ILE A 736 -6.81 11.48 3.35
N ARG A 737 -5.90 12.34 3.84
CA ARG A 737 -4.54 11.96 4.26
C ARG A 737 -4.50 11.33 5.66
N SER A 738 -5.55 11.50 6.46
CA SER A 738 -5.64 10.99 7.83
C SER A 738 -7.02 10.42 8.13
N ILE A 739 -7.41 9.37 7.42
CA ILE A 739 -8.62 8.59 7.68
C ILE A 739 -8.33 7.52 8.73
N ARG A 740 -8.75 7.75 9.97
CA ARG A 740 -8.44 6.83 11.09
C ARG A 740 -9.52 5.80 11.37
N PHE A 741 -10.77 6.12 11.06
CA PHE A 741 -11.92 5.31 11.40
C PHE A 741 -12.88 5.20 10.22
N ALA A 742 -13.59 4.08 10.18
CA ALA A 742 -14.78 3.90 9.36
C ALA A 742 -15.98 3.64 10.26
N ARG A 743 -17.11 4.31 10.04
CA ARG A 743 -18.38 4.05 10.71
C ARG A 743 -19.46 3.70 9.69
N LEU A 744 -20.19 2.61 9.93
CA LEU A 744 -21.41 2.27 9.22
C LEU A 744 -22.59 2.60 10.12
N PHE A 745 -23.63 3.25 9.61
CA PHE A 745 -24.88 3.37 10.34
C PHE A 745 -26.10 3.30 9.43
N LEU A 746 -27.20 2.79 9.98
CA LEU A 746 -28.49 2.70 9.30
C LEU A 746 -29.46 3.72 9.88
N ASN A 747 -30.27 4.32 9.02
CA ASN A 747 -31.35 5.24 9.37
C ASN A 747 -32.50 5.12 8.35
N GLU A 748 -33.65 5.71 8.66
CA GLU A 748 -34.84 5.82 7.79
C GLU A 748 -35.58 4.52 7.47
N PHE A 749 -35.16 3.38 8.03
CA PHE A 749 -35.93 2.14 7.90
C PHE A 749 -37.17 2.16 8.79
N SER A 750 -38.29 1.69 8.24
CA SER A 750 -39.55 1.53 8.98
C SER A 750 -39.76 0.12 9.53
N LYS A 751 -38.99 -0.86 9.05
CA LYS A 751 -39.11 -2.29 9.39
C LYS A 751 -37.74 -2.92 9.59
N SER A 752 -37.72 -4.04 10.33
CA SER A 752 -36.52 -4.85 10.49
C SER A 752 -35.96 -5.29 9.14
N THR A 753 -34.66 -5.10 8.96
CA THR A 753 -33.96 -5.33 7.69
C THR A 753 -32.60 -5.97 7.98
N VAL A 754 -32.18 -6.92 7.15
CA VAL A 754 -30.87 -7.55 7.24
C VAL A 754 -30.07 -7.20 6.00
N LEU A 755 -28.94 -6.52 6.15
CA LEU A 755 -27.99 -6.29 5.07
C LEU A 755 -26.85 -7.31 5.19
N ARG A 756 -26.65 -8.12 4.15
CA ARG A 756 -25.60 -9.15 4.14
C ARG A 756 -24.55 -8.75 3.12
N PHE A 757 -23.36 -8.43 3.60
CA PHE A 757 -22.22 -8.08 2.75
C PHE A 757 -21.40 -9.34 2.49
N ALA A 758 -21.17 -9.66 1.22
CA ALA A 758 -20.27 -10.76 0.82
C ALA A 758 -18.82 -10.30 0.71
N THR A 759 -18.62 -9.03 0.35
CA THR A 759 -17.34 -8.33 0.40
C THR A 759 -17.59 -6.93 0.96
N PHE A 760 -16.57 -6.32 1.54
CA PHE A 760 -16.61 -4.90 1.89
C PHE A 760 -15.18 -4.39 1.95
N ASP A 761 -14.75 -3.71 0.90
CA ASP A 761 -13.36 -3.42 0.63
C ASP A 761 -13.16 -1.93 0.35
N LEU A 762 -12.02 -1.40 0.79
CA LEU A 762 -11.48 -0.18 0.23
C LEU A 762 -10.55 -0.56 -0.93
N VAL A 763 -10.95 -0.21 -2.15
CA VAL A 763 -10.22 -0.54 -3.37
C VAL A 763 -9.24 0.57 -3.67
N ARG A 764 -7.97 0.19 -3.80
CA ARG A 764 -6.89 1.07 -4.26
C ARG A 764 -6.42 0.66 -5.64
N SER A 765 -5.98 1.64 -6.41
CA SER A 765 -5.45 1.46 -7.76
C SER A 765 -3.96 1.79 -7.82
N ASP A 766 -3.19 1.06 -8.63
CA ASP A 766 -1.82 1.43 -9.00
C ASP A 766 -1.79 2.55 -10.04
N TRP A 767 -2.87 2.70 -10.81
CA TRP A 767 -3.05 3.77 -11.78
C TRP A 767 -3.68 4.98 -11.10
N ARG A 768 -3.12 6.15 -11.36
CA ARG A 768 -3.59 7.42 -10.77
C ARG A 768 -4.25 8.28 -11.83
N ARG A 769 -5.34 8.94 -11.45
CA ARG A 769 -5.94 10.01 -12.25
C ARG A 769 -4.97 11.18 -12.37
N TYR A 770 -4.77 11.67 -13.58
CA TYR A 770 -4.07 12.92 -13.82
C TYR A 770 -5.08 14.08 -13.68
N THR A 771 -4.87 14.92 -12.67
CA THR A 771 -5.82 15.97 -12.27
C THR A 771 -5.55 17.32 -12.91
N LEU A 772 -4.37 17.50 -13.51
CA LEU A 772 -4.00 18.74 -14.18
C LEU A 772 -4.47 18.71 -15.65
N ASP A 773 -4.54 19.88 -16.26
CA ASP A 773 -4.86 20.00 -17.68
C ASP A 773 -3.73 19.40 -18.53
N LEU A 774 -4.11 18.64 -19.56
CA LEU A 774 -3.15 17.99 -20.48
C LEU A 774 -2.84 18.84 -21.72
N ASP A 775 -3.50 19.97 -21.86
CA ASP A 775 -3.33 20.92 -22.96
C ASP A 775 -2.91 22.30 -22.43
N ASP A 776 -2.26 23.09 -23.29
CA ASP A 776 -1.76 24.43 -22.94
C ASP A 776 -2.84 25.53 -23.01
N SER A 777 -4.09 25.18 -23.33
CA SER A 777 -5.16 26.07 -23.72
C SER A 777 -6.23 26.17 -22.62
N THR A 778 -6.21 27.28 -21.91
CA THR A 778 -7.14 27.53 -20.77
C THR A 778 -8.59 27.82 -21.17
N ILE A 779 -8.94 27.71 -22.45
CA ILE A 779 -10.27 28.09 -22.99
C ILE A 779 -11.17 26.89 -23.35
N ASN A 780 -10.62 25.67 -23.36
CA ASN A 780 -11.31 24.43 -23.72
C ASN A 780 -11.22 23.37 -22.62
N ASN A 781 -10.91 23.77 -21.39
CA ASN A 781 -10.91 22.84 -20.26
C ASN A 781 -12.35 22.62 -19.81
N SER A 782 -12.74 21.36 -19.64
CA SER A 782 -14.05 21.03 -19.09
C SER A 782 -14.13 21.57 -17.65
N PRO A 783 -15.16 22.33 -17.29
CA PRO A 783 -15.25 22.92 -15.95
C PRO A 783 -15.32 21.86 -14.85
N ASP A 784 -16.07 20.75 -15.07
CA ASP A 784 -16.25 19.65 -14.10
C ASP A 784 -16.59 18.31 -14.82
N PRO A 785 -15.68 17.67 -15.55
CA PRO A 785 -15.97 16.37 -16.15
C PRO A 785 -15.91 15.26 -15.09
N THR A 786 -16.91 14.37 -15.06
CA THR A 786 -16.81 13.14 -14.25
C THR A 786 -15.76 12.23 -14.86
N PHE A 787 -14.74 11.86 -14.06
CA PHE A 787 -13.63 11.03 -14.51
C PHE A 787 -13.32 9.91 -13.52
N ASN A 788 -13.71 8.69 -13.87
CA ASN A 788 -13.59 7.51 -13.05
C ASN A 788 -12.61 6.48 -13.63
N VAL A 789 -11.92 5.77 -12.75
CA VAL A 789 -10.91 4.78 -13.10
C VAL A 789 -11.26 3.49 -12.39
N GLY A 790 -11.66 2.47 -13.13
CA GLY A 790 -11.99 1.17 -12.57
C GLY A 790 -11.07 0.08 -13.10
N VAL A 791 -11.32 -1.13 -12.64
CA VAL A 791 -10.87 -2.33 -13.32
C VAL A 791 -12.11 -3.17 -13.61
N ILE A 792 -12.07 -3.84 -14.75
CA ILE A 792 -13.01 -4.88 -15.13
C ILE A 792 -12.22 -6.17 -15.32
N GLY A 793 -12.77 -7.29 -14.86
CA GLY A 793 -12.09 -8.57 -15.01
C GLY A 793 -13.02 -9.76 -15.13
N LEU A 794 -12.47 -10.88 -15.60
CA LEU A 794 -13.24 -12.08 -15.93
C LEU A 794 -13.87 -12.73 -14.69
N GLN A 795 -13.18 -12.71 -13.55
CA GLN A 795 -13.66 -13.37 -12.32
C GLN A 795 -14.80 -12.62 -11.63
N GLU A 796 -14.82 -11.29 -11.71
CA GLU A 796 -15.79 -10.45 -11.01
C GLU A 796 -16.94 -10.01 -11.93
N ASN A 797 -16.63 -9.62 -13.17
CA ASN A 797 -17.59 -9.07 -14.13
C ASN A 797 -18.00 -10.09 -15.19
N ASP A 798 -18.32 -11.31 -14.74
CA ASP A 798 -18.81 -12.39 -15.60
C ASP A 798 -19.99 -11.94 -16.48
N GLY A 799 -19.91 -12.26 -17.77
CA GLY A 799 -20.91 -11.90 -18.80
C GLY A 799 -20.73 -10.53 -19.46
N TYR A 800 -19.89 -9.64 -18.92
CA TYR A 800 -19.60 -8.31 -19.48
C TYR A 800 -18.19 -8.16 -20.03
N TYR A 801 -17.23 -8.94 -19.52
CA TYR A 801 -15.84 -8.92 -19.96
C TYR A 801 -15.47 -10.22 -20.69
N ASP A 802 -14.98 -10.08 -21.92
CA ASP A 802 -14.41 -11.16 -22.71
C ASP A 802 -12.89 -10.99 -22.84
N LEU A 803 -12.17 -12.11 -22.88
CA LEU A 803 -10.72 -12.11 -23.08
C LEU A 803 -10.37 -11.46 -24.43
N PRO A 804 -9.34 -10.58 -24.48
CA PRO A 804 -8.85 -10.06 -25.75
C PRO A 804 -8.43 -11.19 -26.70
N PRO A 805 -8.62 -11.06 -28.02
CA PRO A 805 -8.28 -12.12 -28.97
C PRO A 805 -6.81 -12.57 -28.84
N GLY A 806 -6.60 -13.88 -28.69
CA GLY A 806 -5.27 -14.49 -28.58
C GLY A 806 -4.69 -14.48 -27.16
N VAL A 807 -5.30 -13.76 -26.21
CA VAL A 807 -4.90 -13.80 -24.79
C VAL A 807 -5.49 -15.04 -24.13
N GLU A 808 -4.65 -15.77 -23.41
CA GLU A 808 -5.03 -16.96 -22.65
C GLU A 808 -4.81 -16.71 -21.15
N LEU A 809 -5.73 -17.22 -20.32
CA LEU A 809 -5.64 -17.11 -18.86
C LEU A 809 -4.36 -17.74 -18.34
N GLU A 810 -3.65 -17.00 -17.49
CA GLU A 810 -2.44 -17.47 -16.84
C GLU A 810 -2.73 -18.70 -15.97
N GLU A 811 -1.94 -19.77 -16.12
CA GLU A 811 -2.11 -21.00 -15.36
C GLU A 811 -1.00 -21.17 -14.33
N LEU A 812 -1.36 -21.22 -13.05
CA LEU A 812 -0.44 -21.47 -11.95
C LEU A 812 -0.72 -22.84 -11.31
N ASN A 813 0.34 -23.64 -11.11
CA ASN A 813 0.21 -24.88 -10.37
C ASN A 813 0.31 -24.62 -8.86
N ASN A 814 -0.80 -24.80 -8.15
CA ASN A 814 -0.89 -24.71 -6.70
C ASN A 814 -1.25 -26.09 -6.13
N ASN A 815 -0.33 -26.69 -5.35
CA ASN A 815 -0.54 -27.96 -4.65
C ASN A 815 -1.08 -29.11 -5.53
N ASN A 816 -0.53 -29.27 -6.75
CA ASN A 816 -0.91 -30.26 -7.77
C ASN A 816 -2.22 -29.97 -8.53
N ASN A 817 -2.83 -28.81 -8.33
CA ASN A 817 -3.96 -28.34 -9.12
C ASN A 817 -3.54 -27.14 -9.96
N ILE A 818 -4.00 -27.10 -11.20
CA ILE A 818 -3.83 -25.95 -12.08
C ILE A 818 -4.96 -24.97 -11.73
N ILE A 819 -4.58 -23.72 -11.43
CA ILE A 819 -5.47 -22.63 -11.09
C ILE A 819 -5.30 -21.56 -12.14
N ARG A 820 -6.40 -21.21 -12.82
CA ARG A 820 -6.42 -20.09 -13.75
C ARG A 820 -6.43 -18.78 -12.95
N GLN A 821 -5.49 -17.90 -13.25
CA GLN A 821 -5.45 -16.55 -12.70
C GLN A 821 -6.53 -15.69 -13.35
N ASN A 822 -6.78 -14.51 -12.77
CA ASN A 822 -7.73 -13.56 -13.34
C ASN A 822 -7.19 -13.00 -14.68
N GLU A 823 -8.10 -12.41 -15.45
CA GLU A 823 -7.75 -11.45 -16.50
C GLU A 823 -8.43 -10.12 -16.19
N GLN A 824 -7.69 -9.02 -16.23
CA GLN A 824 -8.18 -7.69 -15.91
C GLN A 824 -7.82 -6.65 -16.99
N SER A 825 -8.63 -5.59 -17.06
CA SER A 825 -8.38 -4.42 -17.88
C SER A 825 -8.72 -3.16 -17.11
N LEU A 826 -7.99 -2.08 -17.39
CA LEU A 826 -8.33 -0.76 -16.90
C LEU A 826 -9.63 -0.27 -17.56
N VAL A 827 -10.52 0.29 -16.75
CA VAL A 827 -11.70 1.03 -17.19
C VAL A 827 -11.44 2.50 -16.96
N VAL A 828 -11.65 3.30 -17.99
CA VAL A 828 -11.58 4.76 -17.91
C VAL A 828 -12.94 5.30 -18.35
N GLU A 829 -13.71 5.78 -17.40
CA GLU A 829 -15.06 6.32 -17.63
C GLU A 829 -15.01 7.84 -17.59
N VAL A 830 -15.61 8.47 -18.61
CA VAL A 830 -15.62 9.92 -18.78
C VAL A 830 -17.03 10.36 -19.14
N CYS A 831 -17.56 11.35 -18.42
CA CYS A 831 -18.79 12.06 -18.76
C CYS A 831 -18.52 13.56 -18.93
N ASP A 832 -19.32 14.22 -19.76
CA ASP A 832 -19.32 15.67 -19.98
C ASP A 832 -17.97 16.29 -20.39
N LEU A 833 -17.12 15.52 -21.08
CA LEU A 833 -15.87 16.02 -21.66
C LEU A 833 -16.16 16.94 -22.86
N VAL A 834 -15.65 18.18 -22.81
CA VAL A 834 -15.79 19.14 -23.91
C VAL A 834 -14.84 18.81 -25.07
N PRO A 835 -15.14 19.24 -26.31
CA PRO A 835 -14.24 19.05 -27.44
C PRO A 835 -12.83 19.62 -27.16
N ASP A 836 -11.82 18.88 -27.59
CA ASP A 836 -10.39 19.20 -27.44
C ASP A 836 -9.83 19.14 -26.00
N ASP A 837 -10.64 18.87 -24.97
CA ASP A 837 -10.14 18.50 -23.63
C ASP A 837 -9.69 17.02 -23.60
N SER A 838 -8.73 16.71 -22.74
CA SER A 838 -8.20 15.37 -22.55
C SER A 838 -8.04 15.06 -21.06
N LYS A 839 -8.43 13.85 -20.66
CA LYS A 839 -8.14 13.30 -19.33
C LYS A 839 -7.24 12.08 -19.46
N GLY A 840 -6.40 11.89 -18.45
CA GLY A 840 -5.36 10.87 -18.47
C GLY A 840 -5.26 10.12 -17.15
N VAL A 841 -4.74 8.91 -17.24
CA VAL A 841 -4.31 8.10 -16.11
C VAL A 841 -2.85 7.77 -16.29
N TYR A 842 -2.11 7.66 -15.20
CA TYR A 842 -0.67 7.39 -15.27
C TYR A 842 -0.21 6.45 -14.17
N LYS A 843 0.88 5.74 -14.46
CA LYS A 843 1.62 4.89 -13.54
C LYS A 843 3.10 5.13 -13.74
N ASN A 844 3.84 5.28 -12.65
CA ASN A 844 5.28 5.51 -12.72
C ASN A 844 6.01 4.18 -12.93
N ILE A 845 6.57 3.97 -14.12
CA ILE A 845 7.33 2.77 -14.48
C ILE A 845 8.69 3.13 -15.08
N ASN A 846 9.70 2.28 -14.85
CA ASN A 846 11.02 2.42 -15.45
C ASN A 846 11.26 1.28 -16.44
N VAL A 847 11.11 1.58 -17.73
CA VAL A 847 11.16 0.59 -18.80
C VAL A 847 12.14 1.03 -19.87
N ASP A 848 13.00 0.10 -20.31
CA ASP A 848 13.91 0.28 -21.43
C ASP A 848 13.41 -0.51 -22.64
N MET A 849 12.73 0.17 -23.56
CA MET A 849 12.13 -0.46 -24.73
C MET A 849 13.09 -0.57 -25.93
N ARG A 850 14.38 -0.22 -25.80
CA ARG A 850 15.31 -0.13 -26.95
C ARG A 850 15.57 -1.44 -27.68
N GLN A 851 15.37 -2.58 -27.02
CA GLN A 851 15.50 -3.91 -27.63
C GLN A 851 14.24 -4.35 -28.39
N TYR A 852 13.13 -3.64 -28.20
CA TYR A 852 11.83 -3.95 -28.77
C TYR A 852 11.56 -3.11 -30.02
N LYS A 853 10.78 -3.68 -30.96
CA LYS A 853 10.47 -3.03 -32.24
C LYS A 853 9.11 -2.33 -32.27
N LYS A 854 8.19 -2.73 -31.40
CA LYS A 854 6.80 -2.29 -31.39
C LYS A 854 6.32 -2.21 -29.94
N LEU A 855 5.52 -1.19 -29.65
CA LEU A 855 4.68 -1.10 -28.45
C LEU A 855 3.23 -1.20 -28.92
N LYS A 856 2.43 -2.07 -28.30
CA LYS A 856 1.03 -2.30 -28.64
C LYS A 856 0.24 -2.46 -27.33
N MET A 857 -1.02 -2.06 -27.36
CA MET A 857 -1.98 -2.32 -26.31
C MET A 857 -3.35 -2.62 -26.93
N PHE A 858 -4.16 -3.40 -26.23
CA PHE A 858 -5.58 -3.54 -26.56
C PHE A 858 -6.34 -2.33 -26.03
N MET A 859 -7.40 -1.94 -26.74
CA MET A 859 -8.34 -0.89 -26.34
C MET A 859 -9.75 -1.34 -26.74
N HIS A 860 -10.74 -1.06 -25.90
CA HIS A 860 -12.15 -1.36 -26.17
C HIS A 860 -12.96 -0.08 -26.31
#